data_AF-A0A1B1Z3D0-F1
#
_entry.id   AF-A0A1B1Z3D0-F1
#
_cell.length_a   1.000
_cell.length_b   1.000
_cell.length_c   1.000
_cell.angle_alpha   90.00
_cell.angle_beta   90.00
_cell.angle_gamma   90.00
#
_symmetry.space_group_name_H-M   'P 1'
#
loop_
_entity.id
_entity.type
_entity.pdbx_description
1 polymer ?
#
loop_
_entity_poly.entity_id
_entity_poly.type
_entity_poly.pdbx_seq_one_letter_code
_entity_poly.pdbx_strand_id
1 'polypeptide(L)'
;MVISLILPMQQASAADVITVSEAIANNTGTATVEGYIVGIVSSGNNGNITCDYEAPFNTEYNLALADSPDEKNIAKILPVQLTTDVRADLNLKTHPENLGKKIQITGNLKAYFTAPGHKDATSFSFVDGTPPEPQVEEVKSSVEGQVVSKGTQVTLSTATPDAAIYYTVDGSNPTADSTLYSAPITINEDVTIKALAVKDGLKDSSIAEFKYQVALSGLRIHDIQGAGHNSPVANKVVEGVEGIVTKVVDDRNFYLQDLVPDNDSNTSEGILVYKPGHEQTEGNVVSVNGQVKEWVLEGYSDKLGTDLAMTEINADKGQVATLEEGQELPESIVIGMFGLQQPTKIIDNDNFEEFDPNEDGIDFYESLEGMLVEINNPAVIAPQKYGELVVLPDRGEYSRLNSAGALNITEFDYNPERIFVDMGDEDFVAKSGDYFEGAITGVVSYGFSNYKVLTDAEDLPAFVEGNTKREITRIHEKHKELTIASFNVENFSANEKGTSDEKVMRIAESIVQNLKSPDIVGLVEMQDGNGSTNDGTTDAKESADRLIAEIAAQGGPEYVYTDIAPENNQDGGQPGGNIRVGFIYNPERVSLTEGTKGTATEAVEYKDGKLTLNPGRIDPTNVAFEDSRKPVAAQFEFNGESVIVVANHFNSKGGDQPLFGKNQPPFLGSEEQRLAIADIVNGFVKDVKEEDKNAKVVLLGDFNDFEFTESLEILKGNELTNMVEKVPFNERFTYSYQGNAQVLDHILVTNNMAKKTKVDIVHINSQFMEQHGRASDHDPVLIQVKLDKVK
;
A
#
# COMPACT_ATOMS: atom_id res chain seq x y z
N MET A 1 -21.37 -25.71 1.94
CA MET A 1 -21.15 -27.15 1.63
C MET A 1 -20.67 -27.26 0.18
N VAL A 2 -19.37 -27.00 -0.02
CA VAL A 2 -18.59 -27.32 -1.23
C VAL A 2 -17.24 -27.72 -0.67
N ILE A 3 -17.00 -29.02 -0.58
CA ILE A 3 -15.74 -29.60 -0.09
C ILE A 3 -14.79 -29.56 -1.29
N SER A 4 -13.88 -28.58 -1.28
CA SER A 4 -12.75 -28.54 -2.21
C SER A 4 -11.64 -29.40 -1.62
N LEU A 5 -11.57 -30.66 -2.08
CA LEU A 5 -10.47 -31.57 -1.76
C LEU A 5 -9.24 -31.14 -2.56
N ILE A 6 -8.37 -30.37 -1.91
CA ILE A 6 -6.99 -30.18 -2.37
C ILE A 6 -6.23 -31.46 -2.01
N LEU A 7 -5.98 -32.29 -3.03
CA LEU A 7 -5.05 -33.41 -2.93
C LEU A 7 -3.64 -32.87 -2.63
N PRO A 8 -2.85 -33.54 -1.78
CA PRO A 8 -1.46 -33.16 -1.57
C PRO A 8 -0.69 -33.31 -2.88
N MET A 9 0.16 -32.32 -3.20
CA MET A 9 1.19 -32.46 -4.22
C MET A 9 2.08 -33.63 -3.83
N GLN A 10 1.87 -34.75 -4.50
CA GLN A 10 2.75 -35.90 -4.46
C GLN A 10 4.07 -35.44 -5.11
N GLN A 11 5.18 -35.49 -4.36
CA GLN A 11 6.50 -35.49 -4.96
C GLN A 11 6.51 -36.52 -6.09
N ALA A 12 6.91 -36.10 -7.29
CA ALA A 12 7.03 -36.98 -8.43
C ALA A 12 8.05 -38.09 -8.09
N SER A 13 7.54 -39.25 -7.71
CA SER A 13 8.28 -40.51 -7.83
C SER A 13 8.81 -40.58 -9.25
N ALA A 14 10.08 -40.95 -9.43
CA ALA A 14 10.59 -41.33 -10.73
C ALA A 14 9.58 -42.30 -11.37
N ALA A 15 9.07 -41.96 -12.56
CA ALA A 15 8.08 -42.80 -13.23
C ALA A 15 8.69 -44.18 -13.45
N ASP A 16 7.95 -45.24 -13.09
CA ASP A 16 8.42 -46.61 -13.33
C ASP A 16 8.78 -46.78 -14.81
N VAL A 17 9.97 -47.30 -15.07
CA VAL A 17 10.42 -47.62 -16.43
C VAL A 17 9.68 -48.87 -16.89
N ILE A 18 8.85 -48.73 -17.91
CA ILE A 18 8.05 -49.83 -18.47
C ILE A 18 8.49 -50.15 -19.91
N THR A 19 8.23 -51.38 -20.34
CA THR A 19 8.48 -51.82 -21.72
C THR A 19 7.47 -51.25 -22.70
N VAL A 20 7.76 -51.32 -24.01
CA VAL A 20 6.83 -50.88 -25.06
C VAL A 20 5.54 -51.70 -25.03
N SER A 21 5.62 -53.02 -24.85
CA SER A 21 4.44 -53.88 -24.77
C SER A 21 3.55 -53.58 -23.56
N GLU A 22 4.13 -53.24 -22.40
CA GLU A 22 3.38 -52.79 -21.22
C GLU A 22 2.71 -51.43 -21.47
N ALA A 23 3.41 -50.50 -22.10
CA ALA A 23 2.87 -49.19 -22.48
C ALA A 23 1.71 -49.27 -23.49
N ILE A 24 1.75 -50.25 -24.39
CA ILE A 24 0.66 -50.54 -25.33
C ILE A 24 -0.53 -51.20 -24.60
N ALA A 25 -0.27 -52.15 -23.69
CA ALA A 25 -1.30 -52.85 -22.95
C ALA A 25 -2.05 -51.94 -21.96
N ASN A 26 -1.34 -50.99 -21.34
CA ASN A 26 -1.84 -50.10 -20.29
C ASN A 26 -1.58 -48.62 -20.64
N ASN A 27 -2.22 -48.14 -21.71
CA ASN A 27 -1.93 -46.83 -22.31
C ASN A 27 -2.63 -45.63 -21.62
N THR A 28 -2.38 -45.45 -20.32
CA THR A 28 -2.95 -44.36 -19.51
C THR A 28 -1.93 -43.83 -18.50
N GLY A 29 -1.91 -42.52 -18.25
CA GLY A 29 -1.06 -41.88 -17.24
C GLY A 29 0.27 -41.36 -17.79
N THR A 30 1.24 -41.10 -16.93
CA THR A 30 2.59 -40.64 -17.29
C THR A 30 3.59 -41.75 -16.97
N ALA A 31 4.48 -42.08 -17.93
CA ALA A 31 5.46 -43.15 -17.76
C ALA A 31 6.75 -42.88 -18.54
N THR A 32 7.84 -43.50 -18.09
CA THR A 32 9.08 -43.63 -18.86
C THR A 32 9.04 -44.95 -19.61
N VAL A 33 9.05 -44.91 -20.94
CA VAL A 33 8.99 -46.13 -21.78
C VAL A 33 10.38 -46.42 -22.32
N GLU A 34 10.85 -47.65 -22.11
CA GLU A 34 12.10 -48.15 -22.67
C GLU A 34 11.84 -48.96 -23.95
N GLY A 35 12.50 -48.62 -25.05
CA GLY A 35 12.40 -49.36 -26.31
C GLY A 35 13.42 -48.96 -27.35
N TYR A 36 13.47 -49.71 -28.45
CA TYR A 36 14.32 -49.44 -29.60
C TYR A 36 13.60 -48.54 -30.61
N ILE A 37 14.32 -47.56 -31.14
CA ILE A 37 13.85 -46.73 -32.25
C ILE A 37 13.89 -47.58 -33.51
N VAL A 38 12.74 -47.97 -34.04
CA VAL A 38 12.65 -48.86 -35.21
C VAL A 38 12.28 -48.12 -36.50
N GLY A 39 11.84 -46.87 -36.43
CA GLY A 39 11.47 -46.08 -37.61
C GLY A 39 10.70 -44.81 -37.26
N ILE A 40 10.00 -44.23 -38.24
CA ILE A 40 9.05 -43.12 -38.03
C ILE A 40 7.60 -43.59 -38.23
N VAL A 41 6.66 -42.92 -37.58
CA VAL A 41 5.21 -43.17 -37.76
C VAL A 41 4.51 -42.01 -38.47
N SER A 42 3.57 -42.35 -39.34
CA SER A 42 2.67 -41.41 -40.02
C SER A 42 1.22 -41.89 -39.89
N SER A 43 0.26 -40.95 -40.00
CA SER A 43 -1.15 -41.29 -40.06
C SER A 43 -1.49 -41.91 -41.42
N GLY A 44 -1.98 -43.15 -41.42
CA GLY A 44 -2.55 -43.82 -42.59
C GLY A 44 -4.03 -43.52 -42.81
N ASN A 45 -4.60 -44.12 -43.87
CA ASN A 45 -6.03 -44.02 -44.16
C ASN A 45 -6.87 -44.65 -43.04
N ASN A 46 -7.98 -44.00 -42.66
CA ASN A 46 -8.88 -44.38 -41.56
C ASN A 46 -8.28 -44.29 -40.14
N GLY A 47 -7.19 -43.55 -39.95
CA GLY A 47 -6.65 -43.24 -38.63
C GLY A 47 -5.60 -44.23 -38.12
N ASN A 48 -5.39 -45.39 -38.76
CA ASN A 48 -4.35 -46.35 -38.38
C ASN A 48 -2.93 -45.79 -38.64
N ILE A 49 -1.94 -46.25 -37.88
CA ILE A 49 -0.53 -45.87 -38.12
C ILE A 49 0.07 -46.65 -39.31
N THR A 50 0.96 -45.98 -40.04
CA THR A 50 1.91 -46.58 -40.98
C THR A 50 3.33 -46.25 -40.53
N CYS A 51 4.25 -47.21 -40.67
CA CYS A 51 5.65 -47.03 -40.25
C CYS A 51 6.59 -47.10 -41.44
N ASP A 52 7.51 -46.15 -41.52
CA ASP A 52 8.66 -46.18 -42.43
C ASP A 52 9.89 -46.58 -41.62
N TYR A 53 10.55 -47.67 -42.03
CA TYR A 53 11.66 -48.28 -41.29
C TYR A 53 13.04 -47.99 -41.92
N GLU A 54 13.08 -47.29 -43.06
CA GLU A 54 14.29 -47.03 -43.84
C GLU A 54 14.35 -45.56 -44.27
N ALA A 55 15.57 -45.00 -44.31
CA ALA A 55 15.81 -43.63 -44.74
C ALA A 55 15.60 -43.47 -46.27
N PRO A 56 15.23 -42.29 -46.78
CA PRO A 56 15.11 -41.01 -46.06
C PRO A 56 13.78 -40.86 -45.29
N PHE A 57 13.88 -40.47 -44.02
CA PHE A 57 12.73 -40.20 -43.17
C PHE A 57 12.16 -38.79 -43.45
N ASN A 58 10.84 -38.65 -43.47
CA ASN A 58 10.16 -37.44 -43.95
C ASN A 58 9.51 -36.58 -42.84
N THR A 59 9.63 -36.98 -41.57
CA THR A 59 9.07 -36.28 -40.41
C THR A 59 10.08 -36.14 -39.28
N GLU A 60 10.04 -35.02 -38.58
CA GLU A 60 10.83 -34.77 -37.36
C GLU A 60 9.99 -35.04 -36.11
N TYR A 61 8.68 -35.24 -36.28
CA TYR A 61 7.75 -35.13 -35.17
C TYR A 61 7.47 -36.46 -34.48
N ASN A 62 7.68 -37.60 -35.15
CA ASN A 62 7.19 -38.87 -34.66
C ASN A 62 8.18 -40.01 -34.85
N LEU A 63 8.23 -40.91 -33.86
CA LEU A 63 9.02 -42.14 -33.89
C LEU A 63 8.15 -43.38 -33.72
N ALA A 64 8.63 -44.49 -34.25
CA ALA A 64 8.17 -45.84 -33.96
C ALA A 64 9.11 -46.45 -32.91
N LEU A 65 8.55 -46.78 -31.73
CA LEU A 65 9.29 -47.45 -30.65
C LEU A 65 8.80 -48.90 -30.51
N ALA A 66 9.72 -49.84 -30.29
CA ALA A 66 9.40 -51.26 -30.10
C ALA A 66 10.31 -51.96 -29.09
N ASP A 67 9.87 -53.08 -28.51
CA ASP A 67 10.69 -53.86 -27.55
C ASP A 67 11.91 -54.54 -28.19
N SER A 68 11.89 -54.72 -29.52
CA SER A 68 12.98 -55.35 -30.29
C SER A 68 13.39 -54.45 -31.46
N PRO A 69 14.70 -54.32 -31.77
CA PRO A 69 15.20 -53.41 -32.81
C PRO A 69 14.75 -53.77 -34.24
N ASP A 70 14.34 -55.02 -34.47
CA ASP A 70 13.90 -55.51 -35.78
C ASP A 70 12.36 -55.66 -35.90
N GLU A 71 11.59 -55.15 -34.94
CA GLU A 71 10.13 -55.30 -34.90
C GLU A 71 9.45 -54.49 -36.01
N LYS A 72 8.59 -55.17 -36.79
CA LYS A 72 7.83 -54.58 -37.91
C LYS A 72 6.33 -54.84 -37.81
N ASN A 73 5.87 -55.57 -36.79
CA ASN A 73 4.46 -55.78 -36.53
C ASN A 73 3.85 -54.53 -35.90
N ILE A 74 3.00 -53.84 -36.67
CA ILE A 74 2.31 -52.60 -36.26
C ILE A 74 1.61 -52.70 -34.90
N ALA A 75 1.06 -53.87 -34.54
CA ALA A 75 0.38 -54.06 -33.25
C ALA A 75 1.33 -53.99 -32.03
N LYS A 76 2.64 -54.00 -32.26
CA LYS A 76 3.69 -53.92 -31.24
C LYS A 76 4.52 -52.64 -31.33
N ILE A 77 4.12 -51.71 -32.19
CA ILE A 77 4.77 -50.41 -32.33
C ILE A 77 4.03 -49.39 -31.48
N LEU A 78 4.76 -48.68 -30.63
CA LEU A 78 4.26 -47.52 -29.93
C LEU A 78 4.62 -46.25 -30.71
N PRO A 79 3.64 -45.53 -31.28
CA PRO A 79 3.88 -44.23 -31.88
C PRO A 79 4.21 -43.19 -30.79
N VAL A 80 5.36 -42.55 -30.91
CA VAL A 80 5.86 -41.53 -29.98
C VAL A 80 5.84 -40.16 -30.64
N GLN A 81 5.22 -39.17 -29.99
CA GLN A 81 5.24 -37.77 -30.41
C GLN A 81 6.41 -37.03 -29.75
N LEU A 82 7.33 -36.52 -30.56
CA LEU A 82 8.47 -35.71 -30.12
C LEU A 82 8.07 -34.24 -29.96
N THR A 83 8.20 -33.71 -28.74
CA THR A 83 8.02 -32.29 -28.42
C THR A 83 9.28 -31.48 -28.78
N THR A 84 9.23 -30.16 -28.66
CA THR A 84 10.41 -29.30 -28.86
C THR A 84 11.61 -29.71 -28.01
N ASP A 85 11.38 -30.22 -26.80
CA ASP A 85 12.42 -30.45 -25.79
C ASP A 85 13.29 -31.68 -26.10
N VAL A 86 12.76 -32.63 -26.88
CA VAL A 86 13.47 -33.87 -27.24
C VAL A 86 13.68 -34.02 -28.76
N ARG A 87 12.93 -33.27 -29.57
CA ARG A 87 12.90 -33.44 -31.03
C ARG A 87 14.23 -33.13 -31.70
N ALA A 88 14.91 -32.07 -31.25
CA ALA A 88 16.14 -31.60 -31.87
C ALA A 88 17.19 -32.73 -31.95
N ASP A 89 17.32 -33.51 -30.89
CA ASP A 89 18.38 -34.52 -30.74
C ASP A 89 17.95 -35.94 -31.13
N LEU A 90 16.64 -36.24 -31.11
CA LEU A 90 16.15 -37.61 -31.23
C LEU A 90 15.55 -37.98 -32.60
N ASN A 91 15.09 -36.99 -33.38
CA ASN A 91 14.31 -37.28 -34.59
C ASN A 91 15.13 -37.96 -35.71
N LEU A 92 14.53 -38.90 -36.44
CA LEU A 92 15.24 -39.66 -37.47
C LEU A 92 15.48 -38.93 -38.80
N LYS A 93 14.79 -37.81 -39.07
CA LYS A 93 14.98 -37.06 -40.33
C LYS A 93 16.32 -36.32 -40.33
N THR A 94 16.70 -35.70 -39.23
CA THR A 94 18.02 -35.05 -39.08
C THR A 94 19.04 -35.95 -38.39
N HIS A 95 18.61 -36.97 -37.63
CA HIS A 95 19.47 -37.95 -36.96
C HIS A 95 19.18 -39.40 -37.37
N PRO A 96 19.39 -39.78 -38.65
CA PRO A 96 19.17 -41.15 -39.12
C PRO A 96 20.05 -42.17 -38.37
N GLU A 97 21.17 -41.76 -37.77
CA GLU A 97 22.04 -42.57 -36.93
C GLU A 97 21.40 -43.05 -35.62
N ASN A 98 20.25 -42.50 -35.22
CA ASN A 98 19.52 -42.95 -34.04
C ASN A 98 18.66 -44.20 -34.30
N LEU A 99 18.48 -44.60 -35.56
CA LEU A 99 17.77 -45.83 -35.91
C LEU A 99 18.48 -47.04 -35.28
N GLY A 100 17.71 -47.88 -34.58
CA GLY A 100 18.22 -49.07 -33.89
C GLY A 100 18.80 -48.82 -32.49
N LYS A 101 18.91 -47.56 -32.04
CA LYS A 101 19.31 -47.27 -30.65
C LYS A 101 18.17 -47.53 -29.68
N LYS A 102 18.51 -47.99 -28.47
CA LYS A 102 17.56 -48.13 -27.36
C LYS A 102 17.49 -46.83 -26.57
N ILE A 103 16.30 -46.42 -26.18
CA ILE A 103 16.06 -45.20 -25.41
C ILE A 103 15.08 -45.46 -24.27
N GLN A 104 15.17 -44.64 -23.23
CA GLN A 104 14.10 -44.39 -22.27
C GLN A 104 13.50 -43.02 -22.56
N ILE A 105 12.19 -42.92 -22.70
CA ILE A 105 11.50 -41.66 -23.02
C ILE A 105 10.29 -41.43 -22.10
N THR A 106 10.27 -40.28 -21.43
CA THR A 106 9.24 -39.92 -20.44
C THR A 106 8.16 -39.05 -21.07
N GLY A 107 6.89 -39.37 -20.81
CA GLY A 107 5.75 -38.61 -21.33
C GLY A 107 4.42 -39.26 -20.98
N ASN A 108 3.34 -38.79 -21.63
CA ASN A 108 1.97 -39.22 -21.36
C ASN A 108 1.56 -40.39 -22.26
N LEU A 109 1.13 -41.50 -21.66
CA LEU A 109 0.51 -42.63 -22.34
C LEU A 109 -0.95 -42.30 -22.65
N LYS A 110 -1.23 -42.07 -23.94
CA LYS A 110 -2.57 -41.83 -24.47
C LYS A 110 -2.59 -42.09 -25.97
N ALA A 111 -3.79 -42.30 -26.52
CA ALA A 111 -3.95 -42.62 -27.92
C ALA A 111 -3.28 -41.59 -28.85
N TYR A 112 -2.52 -42.09 -29.83
CA TYR A 112 -1.89 -41.30 -30.88
C TYR A 112 -2.11 -41.98 -32.24
N PHE A 113 -2.71 -41.25 -33.19
CA PHE A 113 -3.25 -41.83 -34.44
C PHE A 113 -4.15 -43.05 -34.17
N THR A 114 -5.12 -42.92 -33.26
CA THR A 114 -6.07 -43.99 -32.88
C THR A 114 -5.48 -45.29 -32.31
N ALA A 115 -4.15 -45.43 -32.26
CA ALA A 115 -3.43 -46.51 -31.59
C ALA A 115 -2.99 -46.08 -30.18
N PRO A 116 -2.74 -47.01 -29.25
CA PRO A 116 -2.01 -46.72 -28.01
C PRO A 116 -0.72 -45.96 -28.32
N GLY A 117 -0.44 -44.83 -27.66
CA GLY A 117 0.66 -43.94 -28.01
C GLY A 117 1.35 -43.30 -26.82
N HIS A 118 2.45 -42.59 -27.10
CA HIS A 118 3.23 -41.83 -26.13
C HIS A 118 3.34 -40.39 -26.62
N LYS A 119 2.76 -39.45 -25.88
CA LYS A 119 2.61 -38.04 -26.27
C LYS A 119 3.25 -37.12 -25.25
N ASP A 120 3.52 -35.90 -25.67
CA ASP A 120 4.08 -34.86 -24.80
C ASP A 120 5.40 -35.31 -24.14
N ALA A 121 6.30 -35.95 -24.91
CA ALA A 121 7.58 -36.43 -24.40
C ALA A 121 8.40 -35.27 -23.79
N THR A 122 8.84 -35.38 -22.54
CA THR A 122 9.52 -34.29 -21.80
C THR A 122 11.02 -34.51 -21.62
N SER A 123 11.47 -35.77 -21.61
CA SER A 123 12.89 -36.11 -21.48
C SER A 123 13.19 -37.46 -22.13
N PHE A 124 14.42 -37.66 -22.60
CA PHE A 124 14.89 -38.96 -23.04
C PHE A 124 16.35 -39.21 -22.64
N SER A 125 16.75 -40.47 -22.63
CA SER A 125 18.15 -40.90 -22.55
C SER A 125 18.39 -42.06 -23.50
N PHE A 126 19.59 -42.14 -24.08
CA PHE A 126 20.03 -43.36 -24.78
C PHE A 126 20.42 -44.41 -23.73
N VAL A 127 19.95 -45.63 -23.92
CA VAL A 127 20.31 -46.77 -23.07
C VAL A 127 21.51 -47.45 -23.72
N ASP A 128 22.71 -47.02 -23.34
CA ASP A 128 23.94 -47.72 -23.70
C ASP A 128 23.96 -49.07 -22.98
N GLY A 129 24.01 -50.16 -23.77
CA GLY A 129 23.82 -51.55 -23.34
C GLY A 129 24.94 -52.13 -22.45
N THR A 130 25.28 -51.45 -21.36
CA THR A 130 26.02 -51.99 -20.23
C THR A 130 25.09 -51.97 -19.01
N PRO A 131 24.93 -53.10 -18.27
CA PRO A 131 24.27 -53.05 -16.97
C PRO A 131 24.95 -51.96 -16.13
N PRO A 132 24.23 -51.19 -15.28
CA PRO A 132 24.90 -50.32 -14.35
C PRO A 132 25.91 -51.17 -13.58
N GLU A 133 27.19 -50.75 -13.62
CA GLU A 133 28.15 -51.33 -12.70
C GLU A 133 27.53 -51.23 -11.30
N PRO A 134 27.59 -52.31 -10.49
CA PRO A 134 27.01 -52.26 -9.16
C PRO A 134 27.62 -51.06 -8.44
N GLN A 135 26.76 -50.12 -8.08
CA GLN A 135 27.13 -48.81 -7.53
C GLN A 135 26.83 -48.82 -6.03
N VAL A 136 27.66 -48.14 -5.25
CA VAL A 136 27.41 -47.92 -3.84
C VAL A 136 26.16 -47.04 -3.67
N GLU A 137 25.24 -47.51 -2.86
CA GLU A 137 24.03 -46.76 -2.46
C GLU A 137 24.39 -45.40 -1.83
N GLU A 138 23.56 -44.40 -2.11
CA GLU A 138 23.78 -43.02 -1.67
C GLU A 138 23.92 -42.90 -0.13
N VAL A 139 24.75 -41.96 0.30
CA VAL A 139 24.89 -41.62 1.72
C VAL A 139 23.61 -40.95 2.21
N LYS A 140 23.13 -41.34 3.39
CA LYS A 140 22.01 -40.74 4.11
C LYS A 140 22.49 -40.13 5.42
N SER A 141 21.83 -39.06 5.84
CA SER A 141 22.01 -38.45 7.16
C SER A 141 20.94 -38.94 8.13
N SER A 142 21.26 -39.03 9.43
CA SER A 142 20.27 -39.28 10.48
C SER A 142 19.39 -38.09 10.82
N VAL A 143 19.77 -36.90 10.39
CA VAL A 143 18.99 -35.67 10.59
C VAL A 143 18.56 -35.17 9.21
N GLU A 144 17.29 -35.42 8.89
CA GLU A 144 16.65 -34.92 7.68
C GLU A 144 15.85 -33.65 8.04
N GLY A 145 16.41 -32.47 7.75
CA GLY A 145 15.82 -31.17 8.08
C GLY A 145 16.89 -30.09 8.12
N GLN A 146 16.68 -28.95 7.46
CA GLN A 146 17.72 -27.95 7.17
C GLN A 146 18.00 -26.96 8.33
N VAL A 147 17.50 -27.22 9.55
CA VAL A 147 17.81 -26.45 10.78
C VAL A 147 18.00 -27.40 11.97
N VAL A 148 19.01 -27.17 12.82
CA VAL A 148 19.34 -27.99 14.00
C VAL A 148 19.77 -27.14 15.21
N SER A 149 19.62 -27.66 16.42
CA SER A 149 20.18 -27.02 17.63
C SER A 149 21.71 -27.17 17.69
N LYS A 150 22.39 -26.22 18.32
CA LYS A 150 23.85 -26.27 18.50
C LYS A 150 24.28 -27.53 19.27
N GLY A 151 25.28 -28.23 18.75
CA GLY A 151 25.80 -29.49 19.32
C GLY A 151 25.10 -30.75 18.81
N THR A 152 24.18 -30.62 17.83
CA THR A 152 23.51 -31.77 17.22
C THR A 152 24.53 -32.74 16.62
N GLN A 153 24.39 -34.03 16.92
CA GLN A 153 25.23 -35.09 16.38
C GLN A 153 24.57 -35.71 15.14
N VAL A 154 25.18 -35.48 13.98
CA VAL A 154 24.76 -36.02 12.69
C VAL A 154 25.50 -37.31 12.39
N THR A 155 24.78 -38.38 12.08
CA THR A 155 25.38 -39.62 11.62
C THR A 155 25.15 -39.85 10.13
N LEU A 156 26.18 -40.31 9.43
CA LEU A 156 26.12 -40.67 8.03
C LEU A 156 26.04 -42.20 7.89
N SER A 157 25.24 -42.68 6.95
CA SER A 157 25.05 -44.11 6.68
C SER A 157 24.87 -44.39 5.20
N THR A 158 25.15 -45.61 4.74
CA THR A 158 24.81 -46.09 3.40
C THR A 158 24.22 -47.48 3.53
N ALA A 159 23.28 -47.82 2.65
CA ALA A 159 22.67 -49.15 2.63
C ALA A 159 23.61 -50.23 2.06
N THR A 160 24.73 -49.84 1.43
CA THR A 160 25.75 -50.79 0.93
C THR A 160 26.62 -51.30 2.09
N PRO A 161 26.56 -52.59 2.43
CA PRO A 161 27.37 -53.14 3.52
C PRO A 161 28.87 -52.94 3.26
N ASP A 162 29.64 -52.65 4.30
CA ASP A 162 31.10 -52.48 4.27
C ASP A 162 31.65 -51.35 3.37
N ALA A 163 30.80 -50.45 2.85
CA ALA A 163 31.26 -49.27 2.12
C ALA A 163 31.82 -48.21 3.09
N ALA A 164 32.93 -47.57 2.71
CA ALA A 164 33.55 -46.48 3.46
C ALA A 164 32.93 -45.14 3.03
N ILE A 165 32.52 -44.31 4.00
CA ILE A 165 31.95 -42.98 3.74
C ILE A 165 33.05 -41.94 3.95
N TYR A 166 33.26 -41.07 2.97
CA TYR A 166 34.15 -39.93 3.01
C TYR A 166 33.36 -38.63 2.92
N TYR A 167 33.76 -37.60 3.65
CA TYR A 167 33.02 -36.34 3.69
C TYR A 167 33.89 -35.10 3.77
N THR A 168 33.27 -33.98 3.46
CA THR A 168 33.79 -32.61 3.59
C THR A 168 32.74 -31.75 4.29
N VAL A 169 33.17 -30.70 4.99
CA VAL A 169 32.31 -29.76 5.73
C VAL A 169 32.39 -28.33 5.17
N ASP A 170 33.31 -28.09 4.24
CA ASP A 170 33.56 -26.80 3.59
C ASP A 170 32.78 -26.64 2.27
N GLY A 171 31.89 -27.59 1.95
CA GLY A 171 31.11 -27.62 0.71
C GLY A 171 31.88 -28.07 -0.54
N SER A 172 33.16 -28.44 -0.44
CA SER A 172 33.91 -29.06 -1.55
C SER A 172 33.44 -30.49 -1.83
N ASN A 173 33.62 -31.00 -3.05
CA ASN A 173 33.20 -32.36 -3.38
C ASN A 173 34.15 -33.39 -2.75
N PRO A 174 33.65 -34.35 -1.93
CA PRO A 174 34.47 -35.38 -1.32
C PRO A 174 35.02 -36.36 -2.36
N THR A 175 36.20 -36.91 -2.06
CA THR A 175 36.86 -38.00 -2.78
C THR A 175 37.28 -39.09 -1.79
N ALA A 176 37.83 -40.21 -2.27
CA ALA A 176 38.40 -41.24 -1.40
C ALA A 176 39.62 -40.77 -0.56
N ASP A 177 40.17 -39.59 -0.85
CA ASP A 177 41.23 -38.94 -0.06
C ASP A 177 40.69 -37.95 0.99
N SER A 178 39.38 -37.73 1.04
CA SER A 178 38.73 -36.83 2.00
C SER A 178 38.65 -37.46 3.40
N THR A 179 38.00 -36.78 4.35
CA THR A 179 37.91 -37.28 5.73
C THR A 179 37.05 -38.53 5.79
N LEU A 180 37.60 -39.64 6.26
CA LEU A 180 36.84 -40.87 6.51
C LEU A 180 35.88 -40.67 7.68
N TYR A 181 34.61 -40.96 7.46
CA TYR A 181 33.57 -40.91 8.50
C TYR A 181 33.70 -42.11 9.44
N SER A 182 34.01 -41.85 10.71
CA SER A 182 34.20 -42.88 11.75
C SER A 182 33.43 -42.61 13.05
N ALA A 183 32.84 -41.42 13.20
CA ALA A 183 32.08 -40.98 14.37
C ALA A 183 31.08 -39.89 13.96
N PRO A 184 30.00 -39.66 14.73
CA PRO A 184 29.04 -38.60 14.46
C PRO A 184 29.70 -37.22 14.32
N ILE A 185 29.20 -36.41 13.38
CA ILE A 185 29.67 -35.03 13.15
C ILE A 185 28.85 -34.09 14.03
N THR A 186 29.51 -33.31 14.88
CA THR A 186 28.84 -32.32 15.74
C THR A 186 28.65 -31.01 14.99
N ILE A 187 27.41 -30.54 14.88
CA ILE A 187 27.04 -29.30 14.21
C ILE A 187 27.00 -28.16 15.22
N ASN A 188 27.94 -27.21 15.13
CA ASN A 188 28.05 -26.07 16.06
C ASN A 188 27.81 -24.72 15.39
N GLU A 189 27.85 -24.68 14.06
CA GLU A 189 27.62 -23.53 13.20
C GLU A 189 27.05 -24.02 11.86
N ASP A 190 26.56 -23.09 11.04
CA ASP A 190 26.03 -23.38 9.72
C ASP A 190 27.07 -24.15 8.88
N VAL A 191 26.70 -25.31 8.36
CA VAL A 191 27.65 -26.20 7.67
C VAL A 191 27.00 -26.96 6.53
N THR A 192 27.76 -27.12 5.44
CA THR A 192 27.38 -27.99 4.32
C THR A 192 28.24 -29.23 4.34
N ILE A 193 27.63 -30.36 4.67
CA ILE A 193 28.27 -31.67 4.62
C ILE A 193 28.01 -32.29 3.25
N LYS A 194 29.09 -32.56 2.51
CA LYS A 194 29.01 -33.42 1.32
C LYS A 194 29.65 -34.76 1.61
N ALA A 195 29.00 -35.84 1.19
CA ALA A 195 29.45 -37.19 1.48
C ALA A 195 29.43 -38.11 0.25
N LEU A 196 30.43 -38.99 0.18
CA LEU A 196 30.65 -39.99 -0.87
C LEU A 196 30.89 -41.35 -0.20
N ALA A 197 30.17 -42.39 -0.62
CA ALA A 197 30.43 -43.76 -0.20
C ALA A 197 31.20 -44.52 -1.28
N VAL A 198 32.26 -45.21 -0.87
CA VAL A 198 33.22 -45.92 -1.74
C VAL A 198 33.35 -47.36 -1.28
N LYS A 199 33.32 -48.31 -2.22
CA LYS A 199 33.59 -49.73 -1.96
C LYS A 199 34.36 -50.33 -3.12
N ASP A 200 35.44 -51.03 -2.80
CA ASP A 200 36.29 -51.65 -3.81
C ASP A 200 35.50 -52.65 -4.69
N GLY A 201 35.71 -52.56 -6.00
CA GLY A 201 34.98 -53.34 -7.01
C GLY A 201 33.55 -52.87 -7.33
N LEU A 202 33.09 -51.77 -6.73
CA LEU A 202 31.84 -51.08 -7.06
C LEU A 202 32.13 -49.67 -7.57
N LYS A 203 31.20 -49.09 -8.32
CA LYS A 203 31.23 -47.66 -8.65
C LYS A 203 30.86 -46.83 -7.40
N ASP A 204 31.53 -45.72 -7.16
CA ASP A 204 31.24 -44.83 -6.02
C ASP A 204 29.80 -44.29 -6.05
N SER A 205 29.25 -43.93 -4.88
CA SER A 205 27.92 -43.33 -4.79
C SER A 205 27.82 -41.98 -5.49
N SER A 206 26.61 -41.46 -5.69
CA SER A 206 26.44 -40.01 -5.89
C SER A 206 26.97 -39.26 -4.67
N ILE A 207 27.40 -38.01 -4.88
CA ILE A 207 27.70 -37.11 -3.77
C ILE A 207 26.38 -36.64 -3.19
N ALA A 208 26.11 -37.04 -1.94
CA ALA A 208 24.99 -36.51 -1.17
C ALA A 208 25.38 -35.16 -0.55
N GLU A 209 24.47 -34.18 -0.57
CA GLU A 209 24.66 -32.85 0.03
C GLU A 209 23.64 -32.65 1.16
N PHE A 210 24.13 -32.31 2.35
CA PHE A 210 23.32 -32.00 3.52
C PHE A 210 23.69 -30.60 4.04
N LYS A 211 22.70 -29.70 4.12
CA LYS A 211 22.87 -28.33 4.63
C LYS A 211 22.21 -28.23 6.00
N TYR A 212 22.96 -27.74 6.98
CA TYR A 212 22.48 -27.51 8.33
C TYR A 212 22.64 -26.04 8.68
N GLN A 213 21.55 -25.41 9.07
CA GLN A 213 21.55 -24.12 9.76
C GLN A 213 21.46 -24.37 11.27
N VAL A 214 22.22 -23.64 12.08
CA VAL A 214 22.14 -23.74 13.54
C VAL A 214 21.17 -22.68 14.06
N ALA A 215 20.15 -23.13 14.79
CA ALA A 215 19.23 -22.23 15.48
C ALA A 215 19.95 -21.49 16.61
N LEU A 216 19.68 -20.20 16.75
CA LEU A 216 20.15 -19.38 17.86
C LEU A 216 19.25 -19.67 19.08
N SER A 217 19.87 -20.07 20.20
CA SER A 217 19.19 -20.37 21.46
C SER A 217 19.61 -19.40 22.55
N GLY A 218 18.74 -19.26 23.55
CA GLY A 218 18.98 -18.40 24.72
C GLY A 218 18.83 -16.91 24.45
N LEU A 219 18.24 -16.54 23.30
CA LEU A 219 17.83 -15.18 23.01
C LEU A 219 16.50 -14.87 23.70
N ARG A 220 16.37 -13.63 24.16
CA ARG A 220 15.13 -13.01 24.62
C ARG A 220 14.53 -12.14 23.52
N ILE A 221 13.35 -11.59 23.76
CA ILE A 221 12.67 -10.79 22.74
C ILE A 221 13.45 -9.50 22.44
N HIS A 222 13.98 -8.80 23.46
CA HIS A 222 14.86 -7.64 23.25
C HIS A 222 16.13 -7.94 22.44
N ASP A 223 16.70 -9.17 22.54
CA ASP A 223 17.84 -9.56 21.71
C ASP A 223 17.46 -9.72 20.22
N ILE A 224 16.20 -10.06 19.96
CA ILE A 224 15.65 -10.23 18.61
C ILE A 224 15.22 -8.89 18.03
N GLN A 225 14.59 -8.04 18.83
CA GLN A 225 14.22 -6.68 18.41
C GLN A 225 15.47 -5.83 18.20
N GLY A 226 16.30 -5.69 19.23
CA GLY A 226 17.46 -4.79 19.21
C GLY A 226 17.07 -3.31 19.26
N ALA A 227 18.07 -2.44 19.20
CA ALA A 227 17.91 -0.98 19.24
C ALA A 227 18.02 -0.38 17.82
N GLY A 228 17.02 -0.66 16.99
CA GLY A 228 16.95 -0.17 15.61
C GLY A 228 15.76 -0.77 14.84
N HIS A 229 15.44 -0.17 13.70
CA HIS A 229 14.33 -0.56 12.80
C HIS A 229 14.50 -1.91 12.06
N ASN A 230 15.52 -2.69 12.41
CA ASN A 230 15.73 -4.01 11.84
C ASN A 230 16.37 -4.90 12.90
N SER A 231 15.90 -6.13 12.99
CA SER A 231 16.44 -7.13 13.89
C SER A 231 17.93 -7.40 13.64
N PRO A 232 18.78 -7.44 14.69
CA PRO A 232 20.18 -7.86 14.58
C PRO A 232 20.34 -9.34 14.17
N VAL A 233 19.27 -10.12 14.27
CA VAL A 233 19.21 -11.54 13.89
C VAL A 233 18.21 -11.81 12.75
N ALA A 234 17.88 -10.79 11.94
CA ALA A 234 17.02 -10.94 10.77
C ALA A 234 17.48 -12.11 9.87
N ASN A 235 16.49 -12.89 9.41
CA ASN A 235 16.65 -14.12 8.60
C ASN A 235 17.30 -15.32 9.31
N LYS A 236 17.67 -15.20 10.60
CA LYS A 236 18.16 -16.33 11.40
C LYS A 236 16.99 -17.12 11.98
N VAL A 237 17.24 -18.39 12.29
CA VAL A 237 16.28 -19.23 13.00
C VAL A 237 16.61 -19.17 14.49
N VAL A 238 15.59 -18.94 15.30
CA VAL A 238 15.67 -18.91 16.76
C VAL A 238 14.92 -20.10 17.34
N GLU A 239 15.39 -20.58 18.48
CA GLU A 239 14.73 -21.63 19.25
C GLU A 239 14.63 -21.26 20.73
N GLY A 240 13.51 -21.63 21.34
CA GLY A 240 13.31 -21.46 22.77
C GLY A 240 12.99 -20.02 23.20
N VAL A 241 12.47 -19.18 22.32
CA VAL A 241 12.08 -17.80 22.68
C VAL A 241 10.81 -17.86 23.50
N GLU A 242 10.87 -17.45 24.76
CA GLU A 242 9.75 -17.52 25.70
C GLU A 242 9.08 -16.16 25.88
N GLY A 243 7.76 -16.16 26.06
CA GLY A 243 7.01 -14.97 26.43
C GLY A 243 5.54 -15.28 26.71
N ILE A 244 4.77 -14.25 27.04
CA ILE A 244 3.33 -14.33 27.29
C ILE A 244 2.55 -13.72 26.13
N VAL A 245 1.52 -14.41 25.67
CA VAL A 245 0.64 -13.94 24.60
C VAL A 245 -0.20 -12.77 25.12
N THR A 246 0.04 -11.57 24.58
CA THR A 246 -0.62 -10.32 25.01
C THR A 246 -1.80 -9.93 24.13
N LYS A 247 -1.81 -10.34 22.86
CA LYS A 247 -2.92 -10.10 21.94
C LYS A 247 -2.98 -11.20 20.89
N VAL A 248 -4.18 -11.73 20.63
CA VAL A 248 -4.44 -12.57 19.47
C VAL A 248 -5.11 -11.72 18.39
N VAL A 249 -4.51 -11.66 17.20
CA VAL A 249 -5.03 -10.85 16.07
C VAL A 249 -5.98 -11.67 15.23
N ASP A 250 -5.58 -12.89 14.84
CA ASP A 250 -6.36 -13.79 14.00
C ASP A 250 -5.94 -15.26 14.22
N ASP A 251 -6.29 -16.17 13.30
CA ASP A 251 -5.93 -17.60 13.36
C ASP A 251 -4.48 -17.90 12.95
N ARG A 252 -3.67 -16.85 12.73
CA ARG A 252 -2.29 -16.93 12.24
C ARG A 252 -1.34 -16.05 13.03
N ASN A 253 -1.81 -14.96 13.61
CA ASN A 253 -0.98 -13.91 14.18
C ASN A 253 -1.36 -13.64 15.64
N PHE A 254 -0.34 -13.57 16.49
CA PHE A 254 -0.47 -13.13 17.87
C PHE A 254 0.80 -12.39 18.31
N TYR A 255 0.66 -11.52 19.29
CA TYR A 255 1.75 -10.79 19.92
C TYR A 255 2.20 -11.50 21.18
N LEU A 256 3.52 -11.52 21.37
CA LEU A 256 4.21 -12.10 22.51
C LEU A 256 4.97 -10.99 23.24
N GLN A 257 4.98 -10.99 24.57
CA GLN A 257 5.80 -10.08 25.35
C GLN A 257 6.70 -10.84 26.34
N ASP A 258 7.90 -10.34 26.57
CA ASP A 258 8.88 -10.97 27.45
C ASP A 258 8.44 -10.86 28.93
N LEU A 259 8.66 -11.92 29.70
CA LEU A 259 8.38 -11.96 31.14
C LEU A 259 9.55 -11.48 32.01
N VAL A 260 10.74 -11.29 31.43
CA VAL A 260 11.95 -10.81 32.09
C VAL A 260 12.57 -9.71 31.23
N PRO A 261 12.04 -8.49 31.30
CA PRO A 261 12.52 -7.37 30.51
C PRO A 261 13.92 -6.92 30.95
N ASP A 262 14.70 -6.37 30.03
CA ASP A 262 16.07 -5.91 30.28
C ASP A 262 16.16 -4.48 30.87
N ASN A 263 15.05 -3.72 30.81
CA ASN A 263 14.93 -2.32 31.22
C ASN A 263 15.75 -1.34 30.35
N ASP A 264 16.04 -1.70 29.10
CA ASP A 264 16.53 -0.77 28.09
C ASP A 264 15.34 -0.15 27.35
N SER A 265 15.22 1.18 27.38
CA SER A 265 14.15 1.89 26.70
C SER A 265 14.30 1.90 25.17
N ASN A 266 15.44 1.44 24.66
CA ASN A 266 15.72 1.42 23.23
C ASN A 266 15.39 0.07 22.59
N THR A 267 14.95 -0.93 23.36
CA THR A 267 14.59 -2.24 22.82
C THR A 267 13.18 -2.61 23.22
N SER A 268 12.43 -3.18 22.27
CA SER A 268 11.10 -3.71 22.58
C SER A 268 11.19 -5.10 23.24
N GLU A 269 10.28 -5.34 24.17
CA GLU A 269 10.03 -6.66 24.77
C GLU A 269 8.84 -7.38 24.13
N GLY A 270 8.18 -6.73 23.18
CA GLY A 270 7.08 -7.28 22.38
C GLY A 270 7.57 -7.81 21.03
N ILE A 271 6.90 -8.80 20.47
CA ILE A 271 7.20 -9.33 19.13
C ILE A 271 5.97 -9.95 18.48
N LEU A 272 5.86 -9.81 17.16
CA LEU A 272 4.83 -10.47 16.36
C LEU A 272 5.22 -11.94 16.11
N VAL A 273 4.27 -12.86 16.22
CA VAL A 273 4.46 -14.28 15.88
C VAL A 273 3.46 -14.71 14.82
N TYR A 274 3.98 -15.22 13.70
CA TYR A 274 3.17 -15.83 12.63
C TYR A 274 3.20 -17.36 12.74
N LYS A 275 2.05 -17.95 13.10
CA LYS A 275 1.81 -19.39 13.14
C LYS A 275 0.41 -19.74 12.64
N PRO A 276 0.23 -20.13 11.36
CA PRO A 276 -1.07 -20.55 10.87
C PRO A 276 -1.69 -21.72 11.65
N GLY A 277 -2.95 -21.56 12.05
CA GLY A 277 -3.70 -22.56 12.80
C GLY A 277 -3.23 -22.74 14.23
N HIS A 278 -2.66 -21.70 14.86
CA HIS A 278 -2.37 -21.74 16.29
C HIS A 278 -3.67 -21.80 17.10
N GLU A 279 -3.58 -22.32 18.32
CA GLU A 279 -4.69 -22.38 19.29
C GLU A 279 -4.41 -21.54 20.54
N GLN A 280 -3.49 -20.58 20.44
CA GLN A 280 -3.10 -19.72 21.56
C GLN A 280 -4.22 -18.74 21.94
N THR A 281 -4.30 -18.41 23.23
CA THR A 281 -5.13 -17.32 23.75
C THR A 281 -4.28 -16.38 24.58
N GLU A 282 -4.78 -15.16 24.84
CA GLU A 282 -4.14 -14.22 25.75
C GLU A 282 -3.88 -14.86 27.13
N GLY A 283 -2.76 -14.49 27.74
CA GLY A 283 -2.27 -15.04 29.00
C GLY A 283 -1.59 -16.41 28.89
N ASN A 284 -1.46 -16.99 27.69
CA ASN A 284 -0.65 -18.21 27.50
C ASN A 284 0.83 -17.84 27.54
N VAL A 285 1.62 -18.56 28.34
CA VAL A 285 3.09 -18.49 28.28
C VAL A 285 3.56 -19.56 27.30
N VAL A 286 4.30 -19.15 26.27
CA VAL A 286 4.71 -20.04 25.18
C VAL A 286 6.22 -19.98 24.96
N SER A 287 6.77 -21.06 24.40
CA SER A 287 8.09 -21.08 23.78
C SER A 287 7.94 -21.22 22.26
N VAL A 288 8.61 -20.35 21.51
CA VAL A 288 8.52 -20.22 20.06
C VAL A 288 9.86 -20.56 19.41
N ASN A 289 9.79 -21.41 18.38
CA ASN A 289 10.86 -21.66 17.43
C ASN A 289 10.39 -21.14 16.07
N GLY A 290 11.24 -20.42 15.35
CA GLY A 290 10.87 -19.87 14.05
C GLY A 290 11.99 -19.05 13.41
N GLN A 291 11.76 -18.61 12.18
CA GLN A 291 12.68 -17.70 11.49
C GLN A 291 12.30 -16.26 11.80
N VAL A 292 13.26 -15.45 12.24
CA VAL A 292 13.07 -14.00 12.41
C VAL A 292 13.03 -13.33 11.04
N LYS A 293 12.04 -12.48 10.80
CA LYS A 293 11.83 -11.76 9.55
C LYS A 293 11.46 -10.31 9.80
N GLU A 294 11.91 -9.46 8.89
CA GLU A 294 11.31 -8.13 8.68
C GLU A 294 10.09 -8.30 7.78
N TRP A 295 8.91 -8.11 8.34
CA TRP A 295 7.65 -8.33 7.63
C TRP A 295 6.84 -7.04 7.49
N VAL A 296 6.71 -6.57 6.25
CA VAL A 296 5.82 -5.45 5.92
C VAL A 296 4.37 -5.94 5.95
N LEU A 297 3.60 -5.45 6.94
CA LEU A 297 2.19 -5.75 7.14
C LEU A 297 1.30 -5.15 6.04
N GLU A 298 0.00 -5.02 6.31
CA GLU A 298 -0.93 -4.37 5.39
C GLU A 298 -0.62 -2.88 5.18
N GLY A 299 -0.93 -2.40 3.99
CA GLY A 299 -0.58 -1.05 3.56
C GLY A 299 -0.99 -0.81 2.11
N TYR A 300 -0.65 0.37 1.61
CA TYR A 300 -0.94 0.78 0.24
C TYR A 300 -0.16 -0.05 -0.80
N SER A 301 -0.48 0.15 -2.08
CA SER A 301 0.12 -0.63 -3.19
C SER A 301 1.64 -0.53 -3.28
N ASP A 302 2.21 0.56 -2.75
CA ASP A 302 3.62 0.91 -2.73
C ASP A 302 4.31 0.61 -1.39
N LYS A 303 3.62 -0.01 -0.43
CA LYS A 303 4.14 -0.31 0.92
C LYS A 303 5.54 -0.92 0.97
N LEU A 304 5.89 -1.80 0.02
CA LEU A 304 7.24 -2.40 -0.03
C LEU A 304 8.36 -1.37 -0.27
N GLY A 305 8.04 -0.18 -0.77
CA GLY A 305 8.96 0.94 -0.98
C GLY A 305 8.84 2.06 0.06
N THR A 306 7.75 2.13 0.82
CA THR A 306 7.43 3.26 1.71
C THR A 306 7.32 2.89 3.19
N ASP A 307 6.83 1.69 3.48
CA ASP A 307 6.44 1.28 4.82
C ASP A 307 7.62 0.62 5.55
N LEU A 308 7.66 0.83 6.87
CA LEU A 308 8.48 0.06 7.79
C LEU A 308 7.99 -1.40 7.86
N ALA A 309 8.87 -2.28 8.31
CA ALA A 309 8.56 -3.68 8.55
C ALA A 309 8.41 -3.90 10.06
N MET A 310 7.59 -4.88 10.44
CA MET A 310 7.56 -5.38 11.81
C MET A 310 8.55 -6.53 11.97
N THR A 311 9.19 -6.64 13.13
CA THR A 311 9.96 -7.83 13.47
C THR A 311 9.02 -8.99 13.82
N GLU A 312 9.07 -10.07 13.04
CA GLU A 312 8.22 -11.25 13.15
C GLU A 312 9.05 -12.51 13.44
N ILE A 313 8.63 -13.34 14.41
CA ILE A 313 9.02 -14.75 14.45
C ILE A 313 8.06 -15.58 13.58
N ASN A 314 8.52 -15.98 12.40
CA ASN A 314 7.79 -16.85 11.50
C ASN A 314 7.91 -18.32 11.94
N ALA A 315 6.90 -18.82 12.63
CA ALA A 315 6.84 -20.17 13.19
C ALA A 315 6.08 -21.18 12.30
N ASP A 316 5.79 -20.85 11.03
CA ASP A 316 5.09 -21.77 10.10
C ASP A 316 5.79 -23.14 10.02
N LYS A 317 7.12 -23.12 9.80
CA LYS A 317 7.98 -24.32 9.81
C LYS A 317 8.61 -24.61 11.17
N GLY A 318 8.30 -23.78 12.16
CA GLY A 318 8.74 -23.92 13.53
C GLY A 318 7.65 -24.49 14.45
N GLN A 319 7.81 -24.25 15.74
CA GLN A 319 6.94 -24.76 16.80
C GLN A 319 6.52 -23.63 17.74
N VAL A 320 5.29 -23.69 18.22
CA VAL A 320 4.82 -22.91 19.37
C VAL A 320 4.38 -23.93 20.42
N ALA A 321 5.01 -23.92 21.59
CA ALA A 321 4.72 -24.82 22.69
C ALA A 321 4.19 -24.03 23.89
N THR A 322 2.95 -24.30 24.30
CA THR A 322 2.37 -23.71 25.51
C THR A 322 3.03 -24.32 26.75
N LEU A 323 3.59 -23.46 27.60
CA LEU A 323 4.24 -23.80 28.85
C LEU A 323 3.27 -23.64 30.02
N GLU A 324 2.51 -22.55 30.03
CA GLU A 324 1.49 -22.23 31.02
C GLU A 324 0.28 -21.53 30.36
N GLU A 325 -0.89 -21.60 30.97
CA GLU A 325 -2.15 -21.04 30.43
C GLU A 325 -2.82 -20.12 31.45
N GLY A 326 -3.49 -19.08 30.97
CA GLY A 326 -4.35 -18.20 31.78
C GLY A 326 -3.59 -17.40 32.84
N GLN A 327 -2.34 -17.03 32.56
CA GLN A 327 -1.57 -16.12 33.41
C GLN A 327 -2.09 -14.69 33.28
N GLU A 328 -1.88 -13.89 34.34
CA GLU A 328 -2.12 -12.45 34.27
C GLU A 328 -1.15 -11.80 33.28
N LEU A 329 -1.67 -10.86 32.49
CA LEU A 329 -0.84 -10.08 31.57
C LEU A 329 0.16 -9.20 32.36
N PRO A 330 1.34 -8.91 31.78
CA PRO A 330 2.27 -7.96 32.37
C PRO A 330 1.61 -6.57 32.49
N GLU A 331 2.11 -5.74 33.40
CA GLU A 331 1.69 -4.35 33.48
C GLU A 331 1.94 -3.65 32.13
N SER A 332 0.95 -2.91 31.66
CA SER A 332 1.05 -2.14 30.43
C SER A 332 1.98 -0.95 30.59
N ILE A 333 2.62 -0.56 29.49
CA ILE A 333 3.48 0.63 29.45
C ILE A 333 2.60 1.86 29.23
N VAL A 334 2.60 2.76 30.21
CA VAL A 334 1.89 4.04 30.08
C VAL A 334 2.58 4.93 29.04
N ILE A 335 1.83 5.37 28.03
CA ILE A 335 2.22 6.47 27.14
C ILE A 335 1.55 7.76 27.62
N GLY A 336 2.34 8.82 27.80
CA GLY A 336 1.89 10.10 28.34
C GLY A 336 2.30 10.33 29.79
N MET A 337 1.53 11.11 30.53
CA MET A 337 1.84 11.55 31.89
C MET A 337 2.11 10.35 32.82
N PHE A 338 3.18 10.46 33.61
CA PHE A 338 3.68 9.42 34.51
C PHE A 338 4.21 8.15 33.83
N GLY A 339 4.24 8.11 32.50
CA GLY A 339 4.86 7.08 31.68
C GLY A 339 5.89 7.63 30.71
N LEU A 340 6.03 6.96 29.57
CA LEU A 340 6.93 7.36 28.48
C LEU A 340 6.41 8.62 27.80
N GLN A 341 7.28 9.62 27.66
CA GLN A 341 6.96 10.87 27.00
C GLN A 341 7.26 10.75 25.52
N GLN A 342 6.26 11.00 24.68
CA GLN A 342 6.42 11.01 23.24
C GLN A 342 7.22 12.25 22.81
N PRO A 343 8.12 12.11 21.83
CA PRO A 343 8.56 13.26 21.06
C PRO A 343 7.37 14.01 20.46
N THR A 344 7.43 15.34 20.44
CA THR A 344 6.29 16.19 20.01
C THR A 344 6.64 17.12 18.85
N LYS A 345 7.74 16.88 18.13
CA LYS A 345 8.19 17.76 17.02
C LYS A 345 8.85 17.01 15.89
N ILE A 346 9.81 16.16 16.25
CA ILE A 346 10.68 15.48 15.30
C ILE A 346 10.15 14.07 15.09
N ILE A 347 9.94 13.70 13.83
CA ILE A 347 9.64 12.32 13.45
C ILE A 347 10.96 11.58 13.29
N ASP A 348 11.85 12.13 12.46
CA ASP A 348 13.23 11.73 12.25
C ASP A 348 13.99 12.97 11.74
N ASN A 349 15.22 13.19 12.20
CA ASN A 349 16.05 14.31 11.74
C ASN A 349 17.41 13.93 11.15
N ASP A 350 17.77 12.65 11.19
CA ASP A 350 19.08 12.14 10.81
C ASP A 350 19.04 11.01 9.77
N ASN A 351 17.85 10.68 9.25
CA ASN A 351 17.59 9.59 8.31
C ASN A 351 18.06 8.23 8.86
N PHE A 352 17.60 7.90 10.07
CA PHE A 352 17.89 6.67 10.79
C PHE A 352 19.40 6.44 11.05
N GLU A 353 20.20 7.50 11.20
CA GLU A 353 21.64 7.36 11.50
C GLU A 353 21.88 6.95 12.96
N GLU A 354 21.11 7.51 13.90
CA GLU A 354 21.06 7.17 15.33
C GLU A 354 19.66 6.68 15.69
N PHE A 355 19.58 5.69 16.60
CA PHE A 355 18.29 5.26 17.16
C PHE A 355 18.08 5.97 18.50
N ASP A 356 17.33 7.08 18.50
CA ASP A 356 17.03 7.91 19.66
C ASP A 356 15.51 8.11 19.89
N PRO A 357 14.86 7.17 20.59
CA PRO A 357 13.46 7.27 21.02
C PRO A 357 13.08 8.53 21.82
N ASN A 358 14.05 9.27 22.36
CA ASN A 358 13.76 10.50 23.12
C ASN A 358 13.64 11.74 22.23
N GLU A 359 14.25 11.73 21.05
CA GLU A 359 14.21 12.82 20.09
C GLU A 359 13.24 12.52 18.93
N ASP A 360 13.27 11.29 18.42
CA ASP A 360 12.63 10.91 17.16
C ASP A 360 11.38 10.07 17.41
N GLY A 361 10.23 10.60 16.96
CA GLY A 361 8.94 9.94 17.14
C GLY A 361 8.86 8.58 16.44
N ILE A 362 9.59 8.38 15.34
CA ILE A 362 9.63 7.09 14.64
C ILE A 362 10.32 6.03 15.50
N ASP A 363 11.44 6.37 16.14
CA ASP A 363 12.20 5.49 17.04
C ASP A 363 11.43 5.24 18.34
N PHE A 364 10.69 6.24 18.82
CA PHE A 364 9.84 6.10 20.00
C PHE A 364 8.86 4.95 19.84
N TYR A 365 8.10 4.89 18.74
CA TYR A 365 7.15 3.81 18.55
C TYR A 365 7.81 2.49 18.14
N GLU A 366 8.95 2.54 17.44
CA GLU A 366 9.74 1.34 17.13
C GLU A 366 10.24 0.66 18.42
N SER A 367 10.68 1.45 19.41
CA SER A 367 11.10 0.92 20.72
C SER A 367 9.97 0.24 21.50
N LEU A 368 8.72 0.46 21.09
CA LEU A 368 7.53 -0.13 21.68
C LEU A 368 6.90 -1.22 20.81
N GLU A 369 7.52 -1.60 19.68
CA GLU A 369 6.96 -2.52 18.70
C GLU A 369 6.44 -3.82 19.34
N GLY A 370 5.14 -4.11 19.23
CA GLY A 370 4.52 -5.32 19.78
C GLY A 370 4.29 -5.31 21.30
N MET A 371 4.73 -4.27 22.03
CA MET A 371 4.56 -4.18 23.48
C MET A 371 3.11 -3.83 23.85
N LEU A 372 2.68 -4.31 25.01
CA LEU A 372 1.39 -3.93 25.61
C LEU A 372 1.51 -2.54 26.24
N VAL A 373 0.77 -1.57 25.71
CA VAL A 373 0.76 -0.17 26.14
C VAL A 373 -0.60 0.24 26.66
N GLU A 374 -0.63 1.29 27.48
CA GLU A 374 -1.87 1.98 27.86
C GLU A 374 -1.79 3.48 27.59
N ILE A 375 -2.91 4.04 27.12
CA ILE A 375 -3.09 5.47 26.84
C ILE A 375 -4.12 5.99 27.83
N ASN A 376 -3.71 6.83 28.76
CA ASN A 376 -4.58 7.32 29.83
C ASN A 376 -5.53 8.42 29.34
N ASN A 377 -6.83 8.29 29.62
CA ASN A 377 -7.87 9.28 29.31
C ASN A 377 -7.73 9.95 27.93
N PRO A 378 -7.66 9.17 26.84
CA PRO A 378 -7.29 9.70 25.54
C PRO A 378 -8.30 10.73 25.02
N ALA A 379 -7.81 11.83 24.46
CA ALA A 379 -8.60 12.77 23.67
C ALA A 379 -8.54 12.38 22.19
N VAL A 380 -9.69 12.32 21.53
CA VAL A 380 -9.80 12.14 20.09
C VAL A 380 -9.46 13.46 19.39
N ILE A 381 -8.54 13.44 18.45
CA ILE A 381 -8.02 14.64 17.78
C ILE A 381 -8.37 14.72 16.28
N ALA A 382 -9.05 13.71 15.74
CA ALA A 382 -9.58 13.70 14.38
C ALA A 382 -10.86 12.85 14.29
N PRO A 383 -11.71 13.06 13.28
CA PRO A 383 -12.80 12.14 12.96
C PRO A 383 -12.31 10.71 12.79
N GLN A 384 -13.08 9.75 13.32
CA GLN A 384 -12.85 8.33 13.08
C GLN A 384 -12.83 8.05 11.57
N LYS A 385 -11.95 7.12 11.15
CA LYS A 385 -11.90 6.61 9.79
C LYS A 385 -11.39 5.18 9.78
N TYR A 386 -12.02 4.29 9.02
CA TYR A 386 -11.59 2.89 8.82
C TYR A 386 -11.47 2.06 10.11
N GLY A 387 -12.24 2.38 11.15
CA GLY A 387 -12.09 1.69 12.45
C GLY A 387 -10.95 2.22 13.30
N GLU A 388 -10.31 3.31 12.88
CA GLU A 388 -9.18 3.92 13.59
C GLU A 388 -9.57 5.26 14.20
N LEU A 389 -9.10 5.49 15.43
CA LEU A 389 -9.05 6.81 16.04
C LEU A 389 -7.62 7.33 16.03
N VAL A 390 -7.47 8.65 15.96
CA VAL A 390 -6.21 9.29 16.35
C VAL A 390 -6.42 10.02 17.66
N VAL A 391 -5.58 9.73 18.64
CA VAL A 391 -5.71 10.22 20.00
C VAL A 391 -4.42 10.82 20.55
N LEU A 392 -4.57 11.56 21.64
CA LEU A 392 -3.48 11.96 22.53
C LEU A 392 -3.76 11.49 23.95
N PRO A 393 -2.72 11.11 24.72
CA PRO A 393 -2.88 10.77 26.12
C PRO A 393 -3.29 12.00 26.96
N ASP A 394 -3.82 11.73 28.15
CA ASP A 394 -4.12 12.70 29.20
C ASP A 394 -4.97 13.88 28.75
N ARG A 395 -6.00 13.59 27.95
CA ARG A 395 -6.89 14.58 27.34
C ARG A 395 -6.16 15.63 26.47
N GLY A 396 -4.94 15.34 26.04
CA GLY A 396 -4.08 16.27 25.30
C GLY A 396 -3.59 17.47 26.13
N GLU A 397 -3.52 17.36 27.46
CA GLU A 397 -3.15 18.47 28.37
C GLU A 397 -1.77 19.08 28.07
N TYR A 398 -0.87 18.31 27.46
CA TYR A 398 0.51 18.71 27.15
C TYR A 398 0.74 19.17 25.72
N SER A 399 -0.27 19.05 24.86
CA SER A 399 -0.16 19.45 23.46
C SER A 399 -0.90 20.75 23.18
N ARG A 400 -0.47 21.45 22.13
CA ARG A 400 -1.07 22.72 21.74
C ARG A 400 -2.27 22.48 20.82
N LEU A 401 -3.40 22.14 21.40
CA LEU A 401 -4.64 21.90 20.67
C LEU A 401 -5.25 23.19 20.06
N ASN A 402 -5.87 23.04 18.91
CA ASN A 402 -6.65 24.07 18.24
C ASN A 402 -8.07 24.21 18.84
N SER A 403 -8.91 25.08 18.28
CA SER A 403 -10.27 25.35 18.78
C SER A 403 -11.21 24.15 18.72
N ALA A 404 -10.92 23.15 17.88
CA ALA A 404 -11.67 21.90 17.74
C ALA A 404 -11.06 20.73 18.55
N GLY A 405 -9.98 20.96 19.32
CA GLY A 405 -9.31 19.90 20.06
C GLY A 405 -8.36 19.05 19.22
N ALA A 406 -7.92 19.51 18.06
CA ALA A 406 -7.00 18.80 17.17
C ALA A 406 -5.59 19.43 17.16
N LEU A 407 -4.60 18.71 16.61
CA LEU A 407 -3.23 19.21 16.43
C LEU A 407 -3.05 19.85 15.06
N ASN A 408 -2.57 21.09 15.04
CA ASN A 408 -2.22 21.77 13.80
C ASN A 408 -0.82 21.38 13.35
N ILE A 409 -0.64 21.14 12.06
CA ILE A 409 0.69 21.04 11.46
C ILE A 409 1.39 22.42 11.42
N THR A 410 2.72 22.42 11.51
CA THR A 410 3.55 23.62 11.27
C THR A 410 4.80 23.26 10.45
N GLU A 411 5.53 24.26 9.97
CA GLU A 411 6.82 24.09 9.26
C GLU A 411 7.83 23.22 10.03
N PHE A 412 7.74 23.17 11.37
CA PHE A 412 8.71 22.49 12.23
C PHE A 412 8.06 21.42 13.12
N ASP A 413 6.80 21.07 12.88
CA ASP A 413 6.05 20.16 13.73
C ASP A 413 4.96 19.43 12.95
N TYR A 414 5.20 18.14 12.72
CA TYR A 414 4.31 17.21 12.03
C TYR A 414 3.59 16.25 13.01
N ASN A 415 3.57 16.64 14.29
CA ASN A 415 2.86 16.01 15.39
C ASN A 415 3.21 14.51 15.54
N PRO A 416 4.45 14.15 15.88
CA PRO A 416 4.83 12.76 16.15
C PRO A 416 4.10 12.14 17.35
N GLU A 417 3.56 12.95 18.27
CA GLU A 417 2.86 12.47 19.46
C GLU A 417 1.46 11.89 19.18
N ARG A 418 0.99 11.90 17.92
CA ARG A 418 -0.29 11.31 17.52
C ARG A 418 -0.23 9.78 17.66
N ILE A 419 -1.19 9.21 18.37
CA ILE A 419 -1.32 7.75 18.51
C ILE A 419 -2.54 7.29 17.72
N PHE A 420 -2.34 6.39 16.76
CA PHE A 420 -3.47 5.68 16.15
C PHE A 420 -3.93 4.55 17.06
N VAL A 421 -5.23 4.40 17.22
CA VAL A 421 -5.87 3.30 17.93
C VAL A 421 -6.76 2.60 16.91
N ASP A 422 -6.38 1.38 16.54
CA ASP A 422 -7.17 0.51 15.67
C ASP A 422 -8.08 -0.36 16.54
N MET A 423 -9.38 -0.13 16.43
CA MET A 423 -10.39 -0.85 17.22
C MET A 423 -11.24 -1.81 16.37
N GLY A 424 -11.02 -1.82 15.04
CA GLY A 424 -11.80 -2.64 14.10
C GLY A 424 -13.29 -2.30 13.97
N ASP A 425 -13.76 -1.15 14.46
CA ASP A 425 -15.17 -0.71 14.38
C ASP A 425 -15.33 0.51 13.47
N GLU A 426 -15.64 0.26 12.19
CA GLU A 426 -15.89 1.30 11.19
C GLU A 426 -17.13 2.15 11.49
N ASP A 427 -18.09 1.65 12.27
CA ASP A 427 -19.33 2.35 12.61
C ASP A 427 -19.18 3.26 13.85
N PHE A 428 -18.03 3.22 14.55
CA PHE A 428 -17.78 4.03 15.74
C PHE A 428 -17.82 5.53 15.42
N VAL A 429 -18.70 6.26 16.10
CA VAL A 429 -18.90 7.70 15.86
C VAL A 429 -18.07 8.52 16.83
N ALA A 430 -16.97 9.11 16.33
CA ALA A 430 -16.12 10.02 17.09
C ALA A 430 -15.56 11.16 16.24
N LYS A 431 -15.39 12.31 16.85
CA LYS A 431 -14.82 13.53 16.26
C LYS A 431 -13.80 14.17 17.20
N SER A 432 -13.08 15.15 16.66
CA SER A 432 -12.10 15.91 17.43
C SER A 432 -12.74 16.60 18.63
N GLY A 433 -12.07 16.48 19.79
CA GLY A 433 -12.52 16.99 21.08
C GLY A 433 -13.41 16.04 21.89
N ASP A 434 -13.84 14.90 21.32
CA ASP A 434 -14.38 13.78 22.11
C ASP A 434 -13.24 13.11 22.92
N TYR A 435 -13.57 12.35 23.95
CA TYR A 435 -12.55 11.71 24.80
C TYR A 435 -13.08 10.48 25.54
N PHE A 436 -12.16 9.75 26.17
CA PHE A 436 -12.46 8.59 26.98
C PHE A 436 -12.20 8.84 28.48
N GLU A 437 -13.03 8.27 29.34
CA GLU A 437 -12.85 8.23 30.80
C GLU A 437 -12.32 6.86 31.23
N GLY A 438 -11.00 6.73 31.20
CA GLY A 438 -10.27 5.49 31.45
C GLY A 438 -9.08 5.33 30.51
N ALA A 439 -8.32 4.26 30.68
CA ALA A 439 -7.21 3.93 29.80
C ALA A 439 -7.70 3.07 28.62
N ILE A 440 -7.15 3.32 27.43
CA ILE A 440 -7.20 2.35 26.32
C ILE A 440 -5.92 1.52 26.41
N THR A 441 -6.05 0.19 26.42
CA THR A 441 -4.92 -0.74 26.47
C THR A 441 -4.86 -1.55 25.17
N GLY A 442 -3.67 -1.77 24.64
CA GLY A 442 -3.49 -2.54 23.40
C GLY A 442 -2.03 -2.78 23.08
N VAL A 443 -1.75 -3.47 21.98
CA VAL A 443 -0.37 -3.74 21.53
C VAL A 443 0.03 -2.80 20.41
N VAL A 444 1.28 -2.33 20.41
CA VAL A 444 1.79 -1.49 19.32
C VAL A 444 2.05 -2.35 18.09
N SER A 445 1.57 -1.89 16.93
CA SER A 445 1.71 -2.50 15.63
C SER A 445 2.02 -1.41 14.61
N TYR A 446 2.29 -1.80 13.36
CA TYR A 446 2.47 -0.88 12.26
C TYR A 446 1.67 -1.33 11.03
N GLY A 447 1.11 -0.40 10.29
CA GLY A 447 0.41 -0.69 9.04
C GLY A 447 -0.15 0.57 8.39
N PHE A 448 -0.37 0.53 7.07
CA PHE A 448 -0.81 1.71 6.30
C PHE A 448 0.04 2.96 6.63
N SER A 449 1.35 2.75 6.67
CA SER A 449 2.35 3.78 6.92
C SER A 449 2.29 4.53 8.26
N ASN A 450 1.68 3.95 9.30
CA ASN A 450 1.62 4.51 10.64
C ASN A 450 1.76 3.44 11.73
N TYR A 451 2.34 3.80 12.87
CA TYR A 451 2.23 3.01 14.11
C TYR A 451 0.82 3.12 14.69
N LYS A 452 0.33 2.02 15.27
CA LYS A 452 -1.02 1.88 15.81
C LYS A 452 -1.00 1.08 17.11
N VAL A 453 -1.94 1.37 18.00
CA VAL A 453 -2.27 0.52 19.14
C VAL A 453 -3.49 -0.30 18.76
N LEU A 454 -3.32 -1.63 18.69
CA LEU A 454 -4.41 -2.56 18.39
C LEU A 454 -5.18 -2.88 19.67
N THR A 455 -6.48 -2.60 19.66
CA THR A 455 -7.43 -2.88 20.76
C THR A 455 -8.72 -3.44 20.18
N ASP A 456 -9.59 -4.01 21.02
CA ASP A 456 -10.95 -4.34 20.61
C ASP A 456 -11.92 -3.22 21.02
N ALA A 457 -12.90 -2.92 20.17
CA ALA A 457 -13.93 -1.92 20.47
C ALA A 457 -14.73 -2.23 21.76
N GLU A 458 -14.86 -3.51 22.11
CA GLU A 458 -15.55 -3.96 23.32
C GLU A 458 -14.79 -3.69 24.62
N ASP A 459 -13.48 -3.48 24.54
CA ASP A 459 -12.61 -3.17 25.69
C ASP A 459 -12.44 -1.66 25.92
N LEU A 460 -12.99 -0.84 25.03
CA LEU A 460 -12.88 0.61 25.16
C LEU A 460 -13.57 1.11 26.44
N PRO A 461 -12.95 2.05 27.17
CA PRO A 461 -13.54 2.67 28.34
C PRO A 461 -14.72 3.58 27.96
N ALA A 462 -15.33 4.22 28.97
CA ALA A 462 -16.49 5.08 28.75
C ALA A 462 -16.14 6.25 27.81
N PHE A 463 -16.78 6.29 26.65
CA PHE A 463 -16.65 7.37 25.68
C PHE A 463 -17.54 8.57 26.04
N VAL A 464 -17.00 9.78 25.87
CA VAL A 464 -17.68 11.04 26.16
C VAL A 464 -17.60 11.97 24.97
N GLU A 465 -18.77 12.37 24.48
CA GLU A 465 -18.87 13.38 23.44
C GLU A 465 -18.41 14.76 23.94
N GLY A 466 -17.50 15.37 23.19
CA GLY A 466 -16.92 16.67 23.46
C GLY A 466 -17.86 17.85 23.18
N ASN A 467 -17.32 19.06 23.34
CA ASN A 467 -18.07 20.30 23.11
C ASN A 467 -17.86 20.92 21.72
N THR A 468 -17.07 20.28 20.85
CA THR A 468 -16.79 20.75 19.48
C THR A 468 -18.07 20.79 18.66
N LYS A 469 -18.37 21.95 18.07
CA LYS A 469 -19.63 22.21 17.34
C LYS A 469 -19.36 22.92 16.03
N ARG A 470 -20.18 22.60 15.02
CA ARG A 470 -20.18 23.29 13.73
C ARG A 470 -20.46 24.77 13.93
N GLU A 471 -19.64 25.60 13.30
CA GLU A 471 -19.67 27.06 13.48
C GLU A 471 -20.60 27.79 12.51
N ILE A 472 -20.94 29.02 12.86
CA ILE A 472 -21.52 30.01 11.94
C ILE A 472 -20.52 31.15 11.85
N THR A 473 -20.30 31.67 10.64
CA THR A 473 -19.33 32.74 10.43
C THR A 473 -19.58 33.94 11.34
N ARG A 474 -18.47 34.51 11.81
CA ARG A 474 -18.44 35.77 12.58
C ARG A 474 -18.50 36.98 11.65
N ILE A 475 -18.41 36.77 10.33
CA ILE A 475 -18.58 37.81 9.31
C ILE A 475 -20.08 38.09 9.12
N HIS A 476 -20.51 39.29 9.49
CA HIS A 476 -21.87 39.73 9.25
C HIS A 476 -21.95 40.53 7.96
N GLU A 477 -22.94 40.22 7.12
CA GLU A 477 -23.18 40.95 5.88
C GLU A 477 -23.37 42.44 6.17
N LYS A 478 -22.61 43.28 5.47
CA LYS A 478 -22.89 44.70 5.37
C LYS A 478 -23.16 45.01 3.91
N HIS A 479 -24.27 45.66 3.60
CA HIS A 479 -24.67 46.02 2.23
C HIS A 479 -23.63 46.80 1.39
N LYS A 480 -22.51 47.22 1.99
CA LYS A 480 -21.44 48.01 1.35
C LYS A 480 -20.11 47.28 1.24
N GLU A 481 -20.03 46.04 1.72
CA GLU A 481 -18.82 45.22 1.70
C GLU A 481 -19.12 43.94 0.91
N LEU A 482 -18.14 43.48 0.14
CA LEU A 482 -18.25 42.30 -0.70
C LEU A 482 -17.84 41.07 0.11
N THR A 483 -18.64 40.00 0.07
CA THR A 483 -18.29 38.70 0.66
C THR A 483 -17.92 37.68 -0.43
N ILE A 484 -16.78 37.00 -0.26
CA ILE A 484 -16.28 36.00 -1.20
C ILE A 484 -15.87 34.76 -0.41
N ALA A 485 -16.40 33.60 -0.76
CA ALA A 485 -16.05 32.32 -0.14
C ALA A 485 -15.35 31.37 -1.11
N SER A 486 -14.49 30.51 -0.58
CA SER A 486 -14.04 29.27 -1.21
C SER A 486 -14.75 28.11 -0.52
N PHE A 487 -15.31 27.18 -1.30
CA PHE A 487 -15.89 25.97 -0.76
C PHE A 487 -15.62 24.78 -1.69
N ASN A 488 -14.79 23.85 -1.23
CA ASN A 488 -14.69 22.51 -1.80
C ASN A 488 -15.95 21.72 -1.42
N VAL A 489 -16.69 21.25 -2.44
CA VAL A 489 -17.97 20.55 -2.27
C VAL A 489 -17.85 19.02 -2.45
N GLU A 490 -16.62 18.51 -2.55
CA GLU A 490 -16.23 17.10 -2.55
C GLU A 490 -17.01 16.24 -3.58
N ASN A 491 -16.50 16.16 -4.82
CA ASN A 491 -17.07 15.36 -5.90
C ASN A 491 -18.58 15.61 -6.14
N PHE A 492 -19.02 16.87 -6.14
CA PHE A 492 -20.44 17.20 -6.19
C PHE A 492 -21.02 17.04 -7.61
N SER A 493 -22.13 16.31 -7.75
CA SER A 493 -22.84 16.16 -9.02
C SER A 493 -24.37 16.16 -8.90
N ALA A 494 -25.07 16.26 -10.03
CA ALA A 494 -26.51 15.97 -10.10
C ALA A 494 -26.84 14.47 -10.05
N ASN A 495 -25.84 13.59 -10.15
CA ASN A 495 -26.05 12.14 -10.09
C ASN A 495 -26.22 11.69 -8.63
N GLU A 496 -27.45 11.29 -8.28
CA GLU A 496 -27.83 10.83 -6.94
C GLU A 496 -26.99 9.64 -6.42
N LYS A 497 -26.37 8.86 -7.31
CA LYS A 497 -25.48 7.76 -6.90
C LYS A 497 -24.15 8.26 -6.35
N GLY A 498 -23.66 9.39 -6.83
CA GLY A 498 -22.40 10.02 -6.38
C GLY A 498 -22.63 11.12 -5.34
N THR A 499 -23.80 11.75 -5.34
CA THR A 499 -24.14 12.83 -4.41
C THR A 499 -25.58 12.65 -3.91
N SER A 500 -25.75 12.19 -2.67
CA SER A 500 -27.08 12.01 -2.07
C SER A 500 -27.80 13.34 -1.85
N ASP A 501 -29.12 13.32 -1.76
CA ASP A 501 -29.92 14.51 -1.46
C ASP A 501 -29.55 15.11 -0.10
N GLU A 502 -29.23 14.29 0.90
CA GLU A 502 -28.78 14.75 2.21
C GLU A 502 -27.46 15.52 2.13
N LYS A 503 -26.53 15.11 1.25
CA LYS A 503 -25.29 15.88 1.02
C LYS A 503 -25.61 17.23 0.36
N VAL A 504 -26.50 17.27 -0.64
CA VAL A 504 -26.94 18.53 -1.26
C VAL A 504 -27.56 19.48 -0.23
N MET A 505 -28.47 18.96 0.60
CA MET A 505 -29.11 19.73 1.67
C MET A 505 -28.09 20.30 2.66
N ARG A 506 -27.10 19.50 3.09
CA ARG A 506 -26.04 19.94 4.02
C ARG A 506 -25.12 21.00 3.42
N ILE A 507 -24.77 20.89 2.12
CA ILE A 507 -23.95 21.91 1.43
C ILE A 507 -24.74 23.21 1.28
N ALA A 508 -26.00 23.14 0.87
CA ALA A 508 -26.87 24.31 0.78
C ALA A 508 -27.08 24.98 2.15
N GLU A 509 -27.30 24.20 3.21
CA GLU A 509 -27.39 24.70 4.59
C GLU A 509 -26.09 25.41 5.00
N SER A 510 -24.94 24.82 4.66
CA SER A 510 -23.62 25.42 4.91
C SER A 510 -23.50 26.80 4.26
N ILE A 511 -23.94 26.95 3.01
CA ILE A 511 -23.92 28.22 2.29
C ILE A 511 -24.89 29.23 2.90
N VAL A 512 -26.12 28.83 3.21
CA VAL A 512 -27.19 29.74 3.69
C VAL A 512 -27.00 30.10 5.16
N GLN A 513 -26.84 29.10 6.02
CA GLN A 513 -26.86 29.27 7.47
C GLN A 513 -25.47 29.53 8.04
N ASN A 514 -24.47 28.73 7.66
CA ASN A 514 -23.14 28.83 8.25
C ASN A 514 -22.31 29.97 7.62
N LEU A 515 -22.36 30.13 6.30
CA LEU A 515 -21.64 31.17 5.55
C LEU A 515 -22.43 32.48 5.35
N LYS A 516 -23.73 32.49 5.67
CA LYS A 516 -24.64 33.64 5.50
C LYS A 516 -24.74 34.15 4.06
N SER A 517 -24.85 33.23 3.11
CA SER A 517 -25.08 33.49 1.68
C SER A 517 -24.11 34.52 1.08
N PRO A 518 -22.82 34.15 0.89
CA PRO A 518 -21.81 35.04 0.33
C PRO A 518 -22.19 35.63 -1.04
N ASP A 519 -21.70 36.82 -1.39
CA ASP A 519 -21.98 37.45 -2.68
C ASP A 519 -21.41 36.62 -3.85
N ILE A 520 -20.22 36.04 -3.66
CA ILE A 520 -19.55 35.13 -4.60
C ILE A 520 -19.06 33.90 -3.81
N VAL A 521 -19.30 32.70 -4.33
CA VAL A 521 -18.71 31.46 -3.83
C VAL A 521 -17.95 30.80 -4.98
N GLY A 522 -16.65 30.65 -4.80
CA GLY A 522 -15.83 29.78 -5.64
C GLY A 522 -16.04 28.33 -5.20
N LEU A 523 -16.56 27.53 -6.11
CA LEU A 523 -16.79 26.11 -5.90
C LEU A 523 -15.58 25.33 -6.42
N VAL A 524 -15.05 24.46 -5.56
CA VAL A 524 -14.03 23.46 -5.89
C VAL A 524 -14.70 22.09 -5.87
N GLU A 525 -14.19 21.12 -6.64
CA GLU A 525 -14.72 19.74 -6.63
C GLU A 525 -16.14 19.59 -7.26
N MET A 526 -16.47 20.43 -8.25
CA MET A 526 -17.71 20.30 -9.03
C MET A 526 -17.52 19.28 -10.16
N GLN A 527 -18.46 18.34 -10.30
CA GLN A 527 -18.49 17.31 -11.33
C GLN A 527 -19.53 17.58 -12.43
N ASP A 528 -19.48 16.75 -13.48
CA ASP A 528 -20.39 16.78 -14.62
C ASP A 528 -21.83 16.53 -14.15
N GLY A 529 -22.81 16.88 -14.97
CA GLY A 529 -24.22 16.61 -14.67
C GLY A 529 -24.50 15.13 -14.36
N ASN A 530 -23.77 14.23 -15.00
CA ASN A 530 -23.87 12.78 -14.80
C ASN A 530 -22.84 12.21 -13.78
N GLY A 531 -22.13 13.07 -13.04
CA GLY A 531 -21.09 12.69 -12.07
C GLY A 531 -19.90 12.02 -12.74
N SER A 532 -19.33 10.99 -12.12
CA SER A 532 -18.14 10.27 -12.63
C SER A 532 -18.41 9.32 -13.82
N THR A 533 -19.52 9.50 -14.55
CA THR A 533 -19.89 8.62 -15.66
C THR A 533 -19.09 8.99 -16.91
N ASN A 534 -18.12 8.16 -17.28
CA ASN A 534 -17.22 8.43 -18.42
C ASN A 534 -17.87 8.15 -19.79
N ASP A 535 -18.81 9.00 -20.21
CA ASP A 535 -19.49 8.92 -21.52
C ASP A 535 -19.19 10.09 -22.48
N GLY A 536 -18.30 11.00 -22.07
CA GLY A 536 -17.92 12.20 -22.83
C GLY A 536 -18.67 13.47 -22.45
N THR A 537 -19.62 13.39 -21.52
CA THR A 537 -20.25 14.57 -20.90
C THR A 537 -19.21 15.36 -20.10
N THR A 538 -19.16 16.68 -20.27
CA THR A 538 -18.28 17.57 -19.49
C THR A 538 -18.99 18.81 -18.92
N ASP A 539 -20.29 18.95 -19.18
CA ASP A 539 -21.08 20.08 -18.70
C ASP A 539 -21.53 19.85 -17.25
N ALA A 540 -21.28 20.82 -16.37
CA ALA A 540 -21.64 20.77 -14.94
C ALA A 540 -22.95 21.49 -14.62
N LYS A 541 -23.67 21.99 -15.63
CA LYS A 541 -24.86 22.82 -15.42
C LYS A 541 -25.92 22.14 -14.56
N GLU A 542 -26.24 20.88 -14.81
CA GLU A 542 -27.25 20.14 -14.04
C GLU A 542 -26.86 20.02 -12.56
N SER A 543 -25.58 19.77 -12.28
CA SER A 543 -25.02 19.75 -10.93
C SER A 543 -25.21 21.11 -10.24
N ALA A 544 -24.78 22.19 -10.89
CA ALA A 544 -24.93 23.54 -10.34
C ALA A 544 -26.41 23.92 -10.11
N ASP A 545 -27.29 23.62 -11.07
CA ASP A 545 -28.73 23.88 -10.95
C ASP A 545 -29.35 23.16 -9.74
N ARG A 546 -28.95 21.91 -9.48
CA ARG A 546 -29.42 21.12 -8.33
C ARG A 546 -29.02 21.80 -7.01
N LEU A 547 -27.77 22.24 -6.89
CA LEU A 547 -27.31 22.95 -5.69
C LEU A 547 -28.02 24.30 -5.50
N ILE A 548 -28.14 25.10 -6.57
CA ILE A 548 -28.78 26.42 -6.54
C ILE A 548 -30.26 26.30 -6.16
N ALA A 549 -30.96 25.30 -6.70
CA ALA A 549 -32.36 25.04 -6.37
C ALA A 549 -32.53 24.75 -4.87
N GLU A 550 -31.65 23.95 -4.28
CA GLU A 550 -31.68 23.64 -2.85
C GLU A 550 -31.31 24.85 -1.98
N ILE A 551 -30.32 25.65 -2.38
CA ILE A 551 -29.99 26.91 -1.71
C ILE A 551 -31.21 27.84 -1.67
N ALA A 552 -31.90 28.03 -2.81
CA ALA A 552 -33.10 28.85 -2.90
C ALA A 552 -34.25 28.27 -2.05
N ALA A 553 -34.42 26.94 -2.03
CA ALA A 553 -35.42 26.26 -1.21
C ALA A 553 -35.20 26.48 0.30
N GLN A 554 -33.94 26.61 0.73
CA GLN A 554 -33.57 26.92 2.11
C GLN A 554 -33.57 28.43 2.45
N GLY A 555 -34.02 29.28 1.52
CA GLY A 555 -34.16 30.72 1.72
C GLY A 555 -32.90 31.54 1.40
N GLY A 556 -31.91 30.93 0.74
CA GLY A 556 -30.78 31.63 0.13
C GLY A 556 -31.16 32.35 -1.17
N PRO A 557 -30.21 33.06 -1.79
CA PRO A 557 -30.44 33.75 -3.05
C PRO A 557 -30.52 32.77 -4.22
N GLU A 558 -31.21 33.18 -5.28
CA GLU A 558 -31.14 32.53 -6.59
C GLU A 558 -29.80 32.87 -7.25
N TYR A 559 -28.78 32.12 -6.87
CA TYR A 559 -27.43 32.25 -7.42
C TYR A 559 -27.39 31.99 -8.94
N VAL A 560 -26.43 32.58 -9.63
CA VAL A 560 -26.09 32.28 -11.03
C VAL A 560 -24.75 31.55 -11.07
N TYR A 561 -24.67 30.48 -11.86
CA TYR A 561 -23.47 29.67 -12.04
C TYR A 561 -22.65 30.08 -13.29
N THR A 562 -21.32 30.04 -13.19
CA THR A 562 -20.41 30.16 -14.33
C THR A 562 -19.11 29.39 -14.10
N ASP A 563 -18.55 28.82 -15.16
CA ASP A 563 -17.36 27.95 -15.14
C ASP A 563 -16.67 27.90 -16.51
N ILE A 564 -15.70 27.00 -16.69
CA ILE A 564 -15.23 26.55 -18.01
C ILE A 564 -15.20 25.03 -18.01
N ALA A 565 -16.09 24.42 -18.79
CA ALA A 565 -16.14 22.97 -18.97
C ALA A 565 -14.79 22.44 -19.49
N PRO A 566 -14.20 21.41 -18.86
CA PRO A 566 -13.00 20.75 -19.35
C PRO A 566 -13.22 20.04 -20.70
N GLU A 567 -12.11 19.71 -21.36
CA GLU A 567 -12.11 18.61 -22.32
C GLU A 567 -12.15 17.27 -21.57
N ASN A 568 -12.86 16.29 -22.13
CA ASN A 568 -13.13 15.03 -21.43
C ASN A 568 -11.83 14.30 -21.03
N ASN A 569 -11.68 14.04 -19.73
CA ASN A 569 -10.52 13.43 -19.07
C ASN A 569 -9.19 14.13 -19.34
N GLN A 570 -9.19 15.44 -19.61
CA GLN A 570 -7.96 16.24 -19.78
C GLN A 570 -7.60 17.10 -18.57
N ASP A 571 -8.49 17.17 -17.58
CA ASP A 571 -8.24 17.79 -16.28
C ASP A 571 -8.14 16.65 -15.24
N GLY A 572 -7.28 16.80 -14.24
CA GLY A 572 -7.10 15.80 -13.18
C GLY A 572 -8.34 15.58 -12.31
N GLY A 573 -8.26 14.63 -11.39
CA GLY A 573 -9.33 14.30 -10.45
C GLY A 573 -9.97 12.94 -10.71
N GLN A 574 -11.21 12.72 -10.24
CA GLN A 574 -11.91 11.45 -10.43
C GLN A 574 -12.12 11.16 -11.92
N PRO A 575 -11.66 9.99 -12.44
CA PRO A 575 -11.85 9.62 -13.83
C PRO A 575 -13.33 9.69 -14.26
N GLY A 576 -13.59 10.28 -15.42
CA GLY A 576 -14.93 10.45 -15.97
C GLY A 576 -15.78 11.54 -15.33
N GLY A 577 -15.35 12.15 -14.22
CA GLY A 577 -16.09 13.22 -13.55
C GLY A 577 -15.67 14.63 -13.93
N ASN A 578 -14.57 14.77 -14.69
CA ASN A 578 -14.02 16.02 -15.21
C ASN A 578 -13.98 17.16 -14.17
N ILE A 579 -13.54 16.85 -12.95
CA ILE A 579 -13.62 17.75 -11.79
C ILE A 579 -13.11 19.16 -12.15
N ARG A 580 -13.86 20.19 -11.76
CA ARG A 580 -13.53 21.58 -12.09
C ARG A 580 -13.75 22.54 -10.94
N VAL A 581 -13.29 23.75 -11.16
CA VAL A 581 -13.62 24.94 -10.37
C VAL A 581 -14.62 25.81 -11.11
N GLY A 582 -15.43 26.55 -10.36
CA GLY A 582 -16.42 27.48 -10.91
C GLY A 582 -16.91 28.47 -9.86
N PHE A 583 -17.93 29.27 -10.22
CA PHE A 583 -18.50 30.26 -9.33
C PHE A 583 -20.02 30.18 -9.32
N ILE A 584 -20.60 30.31 -8.13
CA ILE A 584 -21.98 30.79 -7.96
C ILE A 584 -21.94 32.20 -7.39
N TYR A 585 -22.77 33.12 -7.90
CA TYR A 585 -22.77 34.52 -7.47
C TYR A 585 -24.18 35.11 -7.39
N ASN A 586 -24.42 35.97 -6.40
CA ASN A 586 -25.74 36.53 -6.14
C ASN A 586 -25.98 37.71 -7.11
N PRO A 587 -26.88 37.57 -8.11
CA PRO A 587 -27.08 38.59 -9.15
C PRO A 587 -27.72 39.88 -8.62
N GLU A 588 -28.31 39.86 -7.42
CA GLU A 588 -28.84 41.07 -6.78
C GLU A 588 -27.74 41.97 -6.20
N ARG A 589 -26.52 41.44 -6.08
CA ARG A 589 -25.40 42.03 -5.36
C ARG A 589 -24.21 42.33 -6.25
N VAL A 590 -23.88 41.37 -7.10
CA VAL A 590 -22.74 41.41 -8.01
C VAL A 590 -23.17 41.02 -9.41
N SER A 591 -22.47 41.52 -10.41
CA SER A 591 -22.66 41.10 -11.80
C SER A 591 -21.35 40.64 -12.40
N LEU A 592 -21.37 39.54 -13.15
CA LEU A 592 -20.25 39.15 -14.00
C LEU A 592 -20.05 40.23 -15.07
N THR A 593 -18.84 40.77 -15.19
CA THR A 593 -18.52 41.81 -16.19
C THR A 593 -18.78 41.27 -17.60
N GLU A 594 -19.43 42.07 -18.46
CA GLU A 594 -19.76 41.63 -19.82
C GLU A 594 -18.50 41.28 -20.62
N GLY A 595 -18.49 40.11 -21.25
CA GLY A 595 -17.34 39.59 -21.99
C GLY A 595 -17.66 38.29 -22.73
N THR A 596 -16.67 37.78 -23.45
CA THR A 596 -16.76 36.48 -24.15
C THR A 596 -16.36 35.37 -23.18
N LYS A 597 -17.21 34.36 -22.97
CA LYS A 597 -16.84 33.15 -22.21
C LYS A 597 -15.72 32.39 -22.95
N GLY A 598 -14.64 32.04 -22.27
CA GLY A 598 -13.55 31.24 -22.85
C GLY A 598 -13.93 29.78 -23.08
N THR A 599 -13.02 29.05 -23.73
CA THR A 599 -13.10 27.59 -23.91
C THR A 599 -12.07 26.86 -23.05
N ALA A 600 -12.08 25.52 -23.07
CA ALA A 600 -11.17 24.69 -22.28
C ALA A 600 -9.68 24.92 -22.57
N THR A 601 -9.35 25.41 -23.76
CA THR A 601 -7.96 25.54 -24.28
C THR A 601 -7.55 26.98 -24.59
N GLU A 602 -8.44 27.97 -24.43
CA GLU A 602 -8.11 29.37 -24.64
C GLU A 602 -7.62 30.03 -23.34
N ALA A 603 -6.44 30.63 -23.40
CA ALA A 603 -5.86 31.39 -22.30
C ALA A 603 -6.54 32.76 -22.15
N VAL A 604 -6.90 33.11 -20.91
CA VAL A 604 -7.33 34.46 -20.54
C VAL A 604 -6.13 35.37 -20.33
N GLU A 605 -6.26 36.62 -20.78
CA GLU A 605 -5.32 37.71 -20.52
C GLU A 605 -6.07 38.90 -19.91
N TYR A 606 -5.35 39.90 -19.42
CA TYR A 606 -5.93 41.15 -18.94
C TYR A 606 -5.49 42.32 -19.81
N LYS A 607 -6.44 43.01 -20.44
CA LYS A 607 -6.20 44.13 -21.38
C LYS A 607 -7.29 45.19 -21.25
N ASP A 608 -6.90 46.45 -21.37
CA ASP A 608 -7.82 47.60 -21.36
C ASP A 608 -8.78 47.62 -20.14
N GLY A 609 -8.27 47.21 -18.97
CA GLY A 609 -9.05 47.20 -17.71
C GLY A 609 -9.99 46.00 -17.54
N LYS A 610 -9.95 45.01 -18.44
CA LYS A 610 -10.83 43.84 -18.40
C LYS A 610 -10.13 42.53 -18.79
N LEU A 611 -10.70 41.40 -18.37
CA LEU A 611 -10.31 40.10 -18.90
C LEU A 611 -10.69 40.00 -20.39
N THR A 612 -9.81 39.39 -21.20
CA THR A 612 -10.08 39.13 -22.62
C THR A 612 -11.17 38.06 -22.81
N LEU A 613 -11.29 37.16 -21.84
CA LEU A 613 -12.32 36.12 -21.72
C LEU A 613 -12.90 36.19 -20.30
N ASN A 614 -14.23 36.17 -20.15
CA ASN A 614 -14.88 36.23 -18.84
C ASN A 614 -16.08 35.27 -18.71
N PRO A 615 -15.97 34.18 -17.92
CA PRO A 615 -14.74 33.68 -17.32
C PRO A 615 -13.74 33.15 -18.37
N GLY A 616 -12.50 32.89 -17.98
CA GLY A 616 -11.49 32.24 -18.81
C GLY A 616 -10.41 31.50 -18.00
N ARG A 617 -9.73 30.53 -18.62
CA ARG A 617 -8.70 29.71 -17.96
C ARG A 617 -7.32 30.37 -18.04
N ILE A 618 -6.52 30.25 -16.99
CA ILE A 618 -5.13 30.74 -16.97
C ILE A 618 -4.24 29.67 -17.60
N ASP A 619 -3.56 30.03 -18.70
CA ASP A 619 -2.60 29.20 -19.45
C ASP A 619 -2.97 27.69 -19.54
N PRO A 620 -4.18 27.34 -20.04
CA PRO A 620 -4.73 25.99 -19.92
C PRO A 620 -3.96 24.91 -20.70
N THR A 621 -3.05 25.29 -21.59
CA THR A 621 -2.23 24.34 -22.38
C THR A 621 -0.84 24.11 -21.79
N ASN A 622 -0.53 24.72 -20.64
CA ASN A 622 0.75 24.53 -19.98
C ASN A 622 0.90 23.10 -19.44
N VAL A 623 2.08 22.51 -19.62
CA VAL A 623 2.41 21.16 -19.16
C VAL A 623 2.29 21.00 -17.65
N ALA A 624 2.43 22.08 -16.87
CA ALA A 624 2.21 22.04 -15.43
C ALA A 624 0.78 21.60 -15.04
N PHE A 625 -0.19 21.73 -15.95
CA PHE A 625 -1.58 21.31 -15.73
C PHE A 625 -1.90 19.91 -16.26
N GLU A 626 -0.91 19.13 -16.70
CA GLU A 626 -1.11 17.72 -17.04
C GLU A 626 -1.67 16.97 -15.82
N ASP A 627 -2.79 16.27 -15.98
CA ASP A 627 -3.52 15.60 -14.90
C ASP A 627 -3.84 16.48 -13.67
N SER A 628 -4.01 17.79 -13.89
CA SER A 628 -4.39 18.75 -12.84
C SER A 628 -5.53 19.66 -13.30
N ARG A 629 -6.21 20.31 -12.34
CA ARG A 629 -7.33 21.22 -12.63
C ARG A 629 -6.77 22.60 -13.01
N LYS A 630 -7.35 23.20 -14.06
CA LYS A 630 -6.90 24.48 -14.61
C LYS A 630 -7.63 25.65 -13.92
N PRO A 631 -6.91 26.67 -13.40
CA PRO A 631 -7.52 27.83 -12.76
C PRO A 631 -8.47 28.61 -13.67
N VAL A 632 -9.57 29.11 -13.11
CA VAL A 632 -10.57 29.91 -13.83
C VAL A 632 -10.66 31.30 -13.22
N ALA A 633 -10.38 32.34 -14.02
CA ALA A 633 -10.54 33.74 -13.66
C ALA A 633 -11.90 34.27 -14.11
N ALA A 634 -12.58 34.99 -13.22
CA ALA A 634 -13.82 35.70 -13.50
C ALA A 634 -13.76 37.13 -12.95
N GLN A 635 -14.16 38.11 -13.77
CA GLN A 635 -14.24 39.51 -13.38
C GLN A 635 -15.68 39.86 -13.04
N PHE A 636 -15.86 40.45 -11.85
CA PHE A 636 -17.14 40.87 -11.31
C PHE A 636 -17.15 42.37 -11.03
N GLU A 637 -18.32 42.98 -11.14
CA GLU A 637 -18.60 44.34 -10.71
C GLU A 637 -19.39 44.32 -9.40
N PHE A 638 -18.93 45.08 -8.41
CA PHE A 638 -19.62 45.32 -7.14
C PHE A 638 -19.59 46.80 -6.80
N ASN A 639 -20.75 47.43 -6.65
CA ASN A 639 -20.87 48.85 -6.29
C ASN A 639 -20.06 49.82 -7.20
N GLY A 640 -19.89 49.45 -8.47
CA GLY A 640 -19.14 50.21 -9.48
C GLY A 640 -17.62 49.99 -9.44
N GLU A 641 -17.15 49.00 -8.70
CA GLU A 641 -15.76 48.60 -8.63
C GLU A 641 -15.59 47.18 -9.17
N SER A 642 -14.55 47.01 -9.99
CA SER A 642 -14.20 45.71 -10.54
C SER A 642 -13.30 44.91 -9.60
N VAL A 643 -13.52 43.60 -9.55
CA VAL A 643 -12.70 42.61 -8.84
C VAL A 643 -12.56 41.35 -9.71
N ILE A 644 -11.34 40.84 -9.84
CA ILE A 644 -11.05 39.57 -10.49
C ILE A 644 -10.95 38.52 -9.40
N VAL A 645 -11.74 37.46 -9.51
CA VAL A 645 -11.70 36.29 -8.62
C VAL A 645 -11.23 35.11 -9.43
N VAL A 646 -10.19 34.43 -8.95
CA VAL A 646 -9.61 33.24 -9.58
C VAL A 646 -9.84 32.05 -8.67
N ALA A 647 -10.59 31.06 -9.16
CA ALA A 647 -10.78 29.80 -8.46
C ALA A 647 -9.68 28.82 -8.90
N ASN A 648 -9.10 28.13 -7.92
CA ASN A 648 -7.96 27.25 -8.09
C ASN A 648 -8.25 25.89 -7.46
N HIS A 649 -7.65 24.85 -8.02
CA HIS A 649 -7.61 23.53 -7.42
C HIS A 649 -6.33 22.83 -7.86
N PHE A 650 -5.28 22.90 -7.05
CA PHE A 650 -3.97 22.35 -7.46
C PHE A 650 -3.96 20.82 -7.39
N ASN A 651 -2.93 20.19 -7.95
CA ASN A 651 -2.75 18.75 -7.83
C ASN A 651 -2.61 18.35 -6.35
N SER A 652 -3.20 17.21 -5.98
CA SER A 652 -3.15 16.72 -4.61
C SER A 652 -1.74 16.30 -4.22
N LYS A 653 -1.54 16.07 -2.91
CA LYS A 653 -0.30 15.48 -2.36
C LYS A 653 -0.17 13.97 -2.62
N GLY A 654 -0.98 13.42 -3.53
CA GLY A 654 -0.92 12.00 -3.90
C GLY A 654 0.42 11.68 -4.59
N GLY A 655 1.07 10.60 -4.15
CA GLY A 655 2.42 10.24 -4.60
C GLY A 655 3.55 10.78 -3.71
N ASP A 656 3.24 11.63 -2.73
CA ASP A 656 4.16 11.97 -1.65
C ASP A 656 4.29 10.78 -0.68
N GLN A 657 5.48 10.58 -0.12
CA GLN A 657 5.75 9.50 0.82
C GLN A 657 5.22 9.80 2.23
N PRO A 658 4.91 8.76 3.03
CA PRO A 658 4.29 8.94 4.35
C PRO A 658 5.25 9.54 5.37
N LEU A 659 4.68 10.19 6.40
CA LEU A 659 5.43 10.81 7.50
C LEU A 659 6.19 9.76 8.34
N PHE A 660 5.53 8.66 8.72
CA PHE A 660 6.13 7.53 9.43
C PHE A 660 6.56 6.43 8.44
N GLY A 661 7.33 6.82 7.41
CA GLY A 661 7.85 5.90 6.41
C GLY A 661 9.33 5.57 6.60
N LYS A 662 9.80 4.53 5.91
CA LYS A 662 11.21 4.10 5.95
C LYS A 662 12.19 4.98 5.16
N ASN A 663 11.70 6.02 4.49
CA ASN A 663 12.54 6.99 3.78
C ASN A 663 12.36 8.33 4.49
N GLN A 664 13.43 8.87 5.07
CA GLN A 664 13.39 10.12 5.81
C GLN A 664 14.41 11.13 5.23
N PRO A 665 14.06 12.43 5.12
CA PRO A 665 12.68 12.94 5.17
C PRO A 665 11.83 12.36 4.02
N PRO A 666 10.49 12.39 4.12
CA PRO A 666 9.62 11.84 3.08
C PRO A 666 9.84 12.52 1.72
N PHE A 667 9.92 11.73 0.65
CA PHE A 667 10.00 12.27 -0.70
C PHE A 667 8.65 12.83 -1.16
N LEU A 668 8.62 14.12 -1.51
CA LEU A 668 7.42 14.85 -1.94
C LEU A 668 7.30 14.91 -3.48
N GLY A 669 7.04 13.78 -4.11
CA GLY A 669 7.04 13.65 -5.58
C GLY A 669 6.01 14.53 -6.31
N SER A 670 4.94 14.95 -5.65
CA SER A 670 3.88 15.78 -6.24
C SER A 670 4.14 17.30 -6.14
N GLU A 671 5.15 17.71 -5.36
CA GLU A 671 5.40 19.12 -5.03
C GLU A 671 5.88 19.94 -6.23
N GLU A 672 6.76 19.40 -7.07
CA GLU A 672 7.31 20.10 -8.24
C GLU A 672 6.21 20.67 -9.14
N GLN A 673 5.14 19.91 -9.34
CA GLN A 673 3.98 20.35 -10.12
C GLN A 673 3.24 21.52 -9.44
N ARG A 674 3.05 21.47 -8.11
CA ARG A 674 2.43 22.57 -7.36
C ARG A 674 3.24 23.87 -7.46
N LEU A 675 4.57 23.79 -7.37
CA LEU A 675 5.46 24.95 -7.54
C LEU A 675 5.30 25.57 -8.93
N ALA A 676 5.28 24.75 -9.99
CA ALA A 676 5.10 25.22 -11.36
C ALA A 676 3.72 25.87 -11.57
N ILE A 677 2.65 25.28 -11.05
CA ILE A 677 1.30 25.87 -11.11
C ILE A 677 1.25 27.19 -10.35
N ALA A 678 1.85 27.25 -9.15
CA ALA A 678 1.89 28.48 -8.35
C ALA A 678 2.55 29.64 -9.09
N ASP A 679 3.67 29.39 -9.80
CA ASP A 679 4.38 30.40 -10.59
C ASP A 679 3.51 30.91 -11.75
N ILE A 680 2.81 30.02 -12.47
CA ILE A 680 1.91 30.39 -13.57
C ILE A 680 0.76 31.28 -13.07
N VAL A 681 0.12 30.91 -11.95
CA VAL A 681 -1.01 31.67 -11.40
C VAL A 681 -0.54 33.04 -10.88
N ASN A 682 0.60 33.09 -10.20
CA ASN A 682 1.19 34.36 -9.77
C ASN A 682 1.64 35.22 -10.97
N GLY A 683 2.13 34.61 -12.05
CA GLY A 683 2.45 35.25 -13.32
C GLY A 683 1.24 36.00 -13.91
N PHE A 684 0.08 35.34 -13.97
CA PHE A 684 -1.16 36.00 -14.38
C PHE A 684 -1.51 37.21 -13.49
N VAL A 685 -1.32 37.10 -12.17
CA VAL A 685 -1.54 38.22 -11.26
C VAL A 685 -0.57 39.37 -11.56
N LYS A 686 0.70 39.08 -11.81
CA LYS A 686 1.71 40.09 -12.18
C LYS A 686 1.29 40.81 -13.46
N ASP A 687 0.88 40.09 -14.50
CA ASP A 687 0.41 40.67 -15.77
C ASP A 687 -0.77 41.63 -15.54
N VAL A 688 -1.73 41.23 -14.70
CA VAL A 688 -2.86 42.10 -14.30
C VAL A 688 -2.35 43.36 -13.58
N LYS A 689 -1.38 43.23 -12.66
CA LYS A 689 -0.83 44.35 -11.88
C LYS A 689 0.06 45.28 -12.72
N GLU A 690 0.68 44.78 -13.78
CA GLU A 690 1.46 45.58 -14.72
C GLU A 690 0.57 46.53 -15.52
N GLU A 691 -0.57 46.04 -16.01
CA GLU A 691 -1.58 46.84 -16.72
C GLU A 691 -2.39 47.75 -15.78
N ASP A 692 -2.80 47.25 -14.60
CA ASP A 692 -3.46 48.04 -13.56
C ASP A 692 -2.89 47.77 -12.16
N LYS A 693 -2.06 48.70 -11.70
CA LYS A 693 -1.46 48.69 -10.36
C LYS A 693 -2.49 48.73 -9.23
N ASN A 694 -3.73 49.16 -9.49
CA ASN A 694 -4.82 49.18 -8.52
C ASN A 694 -5.80 48.02 -8.70
N ALA A 695 -5.57 47.11 -9.66
CA ALA A 695 -6.40 45.95 -9.88
C ALA A 695 -6.57 45.16 -8.58
N LYS A 696 -7.79 44.67 -8.39
CA LYS A 696 -8.25 43.95 -7.22
C LYS A 696 -8.38 42.50 -7.62
N VAL A 697 -7.40 41.68 -7.22
CA VAL A 697 -7.41 40.24 -7.51
C VAL A 697 -7.55 39.47 -6.22
N VAL A 698 -8.38 38.44 -6.26
CA VAL A 698 -8.58 37.44 -5.21
C VAL A 698 -8.27 36.07 -5.81
N LEU A 699 -7.29 35.38 -5.26
CA LEU A 699 -7.09 33.95 -5.51
C LEU A 699 -7.77 33.19 -4.39
N LEU A 700 -8.57 32.19 -4.73
CA LEU A 700 -9.20 31.30 -3.77
C LEU A 700 -9.19 29.87 -4.27
N GLY A 701 -9.39 28.92 -3.37
CA GLY A 701 -9.55 27.51 -3.72
C GLY A 701 -8.77 26.58 -2.80
N ASP A 702 -8.73 25.32 -3.20
CA ASP A 702 -7.89 24.29 -2.59
C ASP A 702 -6.53 24.28 -3.32
N PHE A 703 -5.49 24.73 -2.63
CA PHE A 703 -4.13 24.77 -3.17
C PHE A 703 -3.34 23.50 -2.86
N ASN A 704 -3.94 22.53 -2.14
CA ASN A 704 -3.33 21.27 -1.74
C ASN A 704 -1.96 21.43 -1.06
N ASP A 705 -1.79 22.56 -0.36
CA ASP A 705 -0.55 22.86 0.32
C ASP A 705 -0.72 23.88 1.46
N PHE A 706 0.24 23.92 2.37
CA PHE A 706 0.13 24.67 3.63
C PHE A 706 0.53 26.13 3.48
N GLU A 707 0.09 27.00 4.41
CA GLU A 707 0.36 28.44 4.31
C GLU A 707 1.85 28.81 4.39
N PHE A 708 2.68 27.90 4.89
CA PHE A 708 4.11 28.08 5.10
C PHE A 708 4.99 27.38 4.04
N THR A 709 4.40 26.67 3.07
CA THR A 709 5.19 25.95 2.06
C THR A 709 5.67 26.86 0.93
N GLU A 710 6.67 26.39 0.18
CA GLU A 710 7.26 27.15 -0.93
C GLU A 710 6.23 27.45 -2.04
N SER A 711 5.27 26.55 -2.28
CA SER A 711 4.22 26.76 -3.28
C SER A 711 3.36 27.99 -2.96
N LEU A 712 3.00 28.21 -1.69
CA LEU A 712 2.26 29.39 -1.26
C LEU A 712 3.12 30.65 -1.23
N GLU A 713 4.42 30.55 -0.97
CA GLU A 713 5.34 31.68 -1.08
C GLU A 713 5.47 32.16 -2.54
N ILE A 714 5.64 31.24 -3.49
CA ILE A 714 5.66 31.52 -4.94
C ILE A 714 4.33 32.14 -5.36
N LEU A 715 3.20 31.53 -4.97
CA LEU A 715 1.87 32.00 -5.33
C LEU A 715 1.62 33.43 -4.82
N LYS A 716 2.07 33.73 -3.60
CA LYS A 716 1.92 35.05 -2.96
C LYS A 716 2.73 36.12 -3.69
N GLY A 717 3.97 35.82 -4.06
CA GLY A 717 4.88 36.78 -4.67
C GLY A 717 4.99 38.10 -3.88
N ASN A 718 5.17 39.22 -4.58
CA ASN A 718 5.17 40.56 -3.97
C ASN A 718 3.79 41.25 -4.06
N GLU A 719 2.83 40.64 -4.75
CA GLU A 719 1.58 41.26 -5.20
C GLU A 719 0.44 40.98 -4.22
N LEU A 720 0.48 39.82 -3.54
CA LEU A 720 -0.62 39.29 -2.74
C LEU A 720 -0.27 39.19 -1.24
N THR A 721 -1.30 39.10 -0.43
CA THR A 721 -1.24 38.68 0.98
C THR A 721 -2.13 37.45 1.13
N ASN A 722 -1.62 36.37 1.70
CA ASN A 722 -2.45 35.23 2.12
C ASN A 722 -3.24 35.63 3.37
N MET A 723 -4.58 35.62 3.26
CA MET A 723 -5.42 36.05 4.37
C MET A 723 -5.47 35.00 5.48
N VAL A 724 -5.24 33.72 5.20
CA VAL A 724 -5.16 32.66 6.23
C VAL A 724 -4.12 33.00 7.30
N GLU A 725 -3.00 33.62 6.92
CA GLU A 725 -1.95 34.07 7.86
C GLU A 725 -2.46 35.13 8.87
N LYS A 726 -3.65 35.72 8.66
CA LYS A 726 -4.31 36.66 9.59
C LYS A 726 -5.29 35.98 10.54
N VAL A 727 -5.68 34.73 10.29
CA VAL A 727 -6.51 33.93 11.18
C VAL A 727 -5.69 33.59 12.45
N PRO A 728 -6.26 33.55 13.67
CA PRO A 728 -5.54 33.06 14.84
C PRO A 728 -5.05 31.62 14.63
N PHE A 729 -3.84 31.29 15.12
CA PHE A 729 -3.24 29.97 14.89
C PHE A 729 -4.17 28.81 15.26
N ASN A 730 -4.88 28.90 16.39
CA ASN A 730 -5.80 27.86 16.85
C ASN A 730 -7.09 27.73 16.02
N GLU A 731 -7.29 28.54 14.97
CA GLU A 731 -8.42 28.47 14.04
C GLU A 731 -7.91 28.22 12.59
N ARG A 732 -6.60 27.96 12.41
CA ARG A 732 -5.99 27.72 11.08
C ARG A 732 -6.02 26.24 10.72
N PHE A 733 -7.16 25.77 10.27
CA PHE A 733 -7.30 24.45 9.66
C PHE A 733 -8.53 24.41 8.77
N THR A 734 -8.42 23.76 7.62
CA THR A 734 -9.54 23.52 6.69
C THR A 734 -9.69 22.06 6.33
N TYR A 735 -8.72 21.20 6.68
CA TYR A 735 -8.68 19.79 6.34
C TYR A 735 -8.12 18.97 7.50
N SER A 736 -8.48 17.67 7.57
CA SER A 736 -7.94 16.73 8.55
C SER A 736 -7.38 15.50 7.85
N TYR A 737 -6.09 15.22 8.07
CA TYR A 737 -5.41 14.08 7.48
C TYR A 737 -4.57 13.37 8.53
N GLN A 738 -4.84 12.08 8.75
CA GLN A 738 -4.08 11.24 9.68
C GLN A 738 -3.99 11.84 11.11
N GLY A 739 -4.98 12.61 11.57
CA GLY A 739 -4.90 13.26 12.89
C GLY A 739 -4.23 14.63 12.90
N ASN A 740 -3.71 15.10 11.76
CA ASN A 740 -3.24 16.46 11.59
C ASN A 740 -4.36 17.35 11.05
N ALA A 741 -4.65 18.44 11.75
CA ALA A 741 -5.39 19.56 11.23
C ALA A 741 -4.47 20.42 10.34
N GLN A 742 -4.91 20.68 9.12
CA GLN A 742 -4.11 21.28 8.05
C GLN A 742 -4.89 22.39 7.36
N VAL A 743 -4.20 23.39 6.81
CA VAL A 743 -4.82 24.35 5.87
C VAL A 743 -4.46 23.93 4.46
N LEU A 744 -5.46 23.62 3.64
CA LEU A 744 -5.30 23.41 2.20
C LEU A 744 -6.07 24.46 1.38
N ASP A 745 -7.13 25.03 1.97
CA ASP A 745 -7.95 26.07 1.35
C ASP A 745 -7.45 27.45 1.75
N HIS A 746 -7.13 28.28 0.75
CA HIS A 746 -6.61 29.62 0.99
C HIS A 746 -7.44 30.68 0.28
N ILE A 747 -7.38 31.91 0.79
CA ILE A 747 -7.79 33.10 0.07
C ILE A 747 -6.65 34.12 0.12
N LEU A 748 -6.05 34.41 -1.04
CA LEU A 748 -5.03 35.43 -1.20
C LEU A 748 -5.66 36.65 -1.88
N VAL A 749 -5.30 37.84 -1.41
CA VAL A 749 -5.81 39.09 -1.99
C VAL A 749 -4.65 40.02 -2.33
N THR A 750 -4.82 40.82 -3.37
CA THR A 750 -3.86 41.89 -3.69
C THR A 750 -3.57 42.81 -2.49
N ASN A 751 -2.32 43.25 -2.36
CA ASN A 751 -1.83 43.98 -1.19
C ASN A 751 -2.59 45.28 -0.88
N ASN A 752 -3.19 45.93 -1.88
CA ASN A 752 -4.06 47.10 -1.72
C ASN A 752 -5.43 46.77 -1.08
N MET A 753 -5.83 45.50 -1.04
CA MET A 753 -7.05 45.02 -0.40
C MET A 753 -6.80 44.49 1.02
N ALA A 754 -5.64 43.87 1.28
CA ALA A 754 -5.35 43.08 2.49
C ALA A 754 -5.78 43.73 3.83
N LYS A 755 -5.44 45.01 4.05
CA LYS A 755 -5.79 45.73 5.30
C LYS A 755 -7.29 45.98 5.51
N LYS A 756 -8.09 45.84 4.45
CA LYS A 756 -9.54 46.05 4.42
C LYS A 756 -10.30 44.74 4.28
N THR A 757 -9.59 43.62 4.27
CA THR A 757 -10.14 42.28 4.16
C THR A 757 -10.15 41.65 5.54
N LYS A 758 -11.31 41.17 5.95
CA LYS A 758 -11.46 40.22 7.06
C LYS A 758 -11.56 38.82 6.49
N VAL A 759 -11.11 37.85 7.26
CA VAL A 759 -11.15 36.43 6.92
C VAL A 759 -11.73 35.66 8.10
N ASP A 760 -12.44 34.59 7.78
CA ASP A 760 -12.99 33.62 8.71
C ASP A 760 -12.90 32.24 8.05
N ILE A 761 -12.36 31.27 8.76
CA ILE A 761 -12.48 29.85 8.38
C ILE A 761 -13.64 29.32 9.19
N VAL A 762 -14.64 28.73 8.54
CA VAL A 762 -15.89 28.37 9.21
C VAL A 762 -15.89 26.86 9.46
N HIS A 763 -15.54 26.46 10.69
CA HIS A 763 -15.31 25.05 11.03
C HIS A 763 -16.62 24.26 11.11
N ILE A 764 -16.98 23.56 10.04
CA ILE A 764 -18.28 22.85 9.90
C ILE A 764 -18.14 21.43 9.36
N ASN A 765 -16.94 21.03 8.93
CA ASN A 765 -16.65 19.86 8.12
C ASN A 765 -15.43 19.08 8.60
N SER A 766 -14.22 19.66 8.52
CA SER A 766 -12.96 18.89 8.55
C SER A 766 -12.73 18.07 9.83
N GLN A 767 -13.25 18.55 10.96
CA GLN A 767 -13.14 17.91 12.27
C GLN A 767 -14.41 17.15 12.68
N PHE A 768 -15.30 16.87 11.73
CA PHE A 768 -16.57 16.18 11.97
C PHE A 768 -16.71 14.92 11.12
N MET A 769 -17.61 14.03 11.53
CA MET A 769 -18.11 12.93 10.70
C MET A 769 -19.45 13.31 10.07
N GLU A 770 -19.92 12.52 9.11
CA GLU A 770 -21.23 12.72 8.48
C GLU A 770 -22.39 12.73 9.48
N GLN A 771 -22.32 11.87 10.51
CA GLN A 771 -23.29 11.77 11.61
C GLN A 771 -23.40 13.08 12.40
N HIS A 772 -22.33 13.90 12.39
CA HIS A 772 -22.29 15.21 13.02
C HIS A 772 -22.73 16.35 12.09
N GLY A 773 -23.11 16.04 10.84
CA GLY A 773 -23.58 17.00 9.85
C GLY A 773 -22.49 17.49 8.88
N ARG A 774 -21.32 16.85 8.83
CA ARG A 774 -20.29 17.11 7.81
C ARG A 774 -20.86 16.97 6.40
N ALA A 775 -20.52 17.87 5.50
CA ALA A 775 -20.98 17.89 4.11
C ALA A 775 -19.84 17.70 3.08
N SER A 776 -18.62 18.01 3.48
CA SER A 776 -17.37 17.87 2.73
C SER A 776 -16.25 17.53 3.71
N ASP A 777 -15.13 17.03 3.24
CA ASP A 777 -13.87 16.94 3.97
C ASP A 777 -13.16 18.28 4.24
N HIS A 778 -13.59 19.36 3.59
CA HIS A 778 -12.99 20.69 3.73
C HIS A 778 -13.91 21.70 4.43
N ASP A 779 -13.33 22.55 5.29
CA ASP A 779 -14.02 23.74 5.81
C ASP A 779 -13.94 24.90 4.80
N PRO A 780 -15.03 25.64 4.58
CA PRO A 780 -15.01 26.81 3.71
C PRO A 780 -14.27 27.99 4.34
N VAL A 781 -13.60 28.77 3.49
CA VAL A 781 -12.94 30.02 3.87
C VAL A 781 -13.73 31.20 3.32
N LEU A 782 -14.06 32.16 4.17
CA LEU A 782 -14.85 33.35 3.82
C LEU A 782 -14.05 34.62 4.07
N ILE A 783 -14.07 35.53 3.10
CA ILE A 783 -13.60 36.91 3.30
C ILE A 783 -14.73 37.93 3.18
N GLN A 784 -14.55 39.04 3.89
CA GLN A 784 -15.33 40.27 3.71
C GLN A 784 -14.36 41.41 3.40
N VAL A 785 -14.54 42.05 2.25
CA VAL A 785 -13.66 43.12 1.78
C VAL A 785 -14.43 44.41 1.52
N LYS A 786 -13.86 45.51 2.00
CA LYS A 786 -14.31 46.85 1.62
C LYS A 786 -13.56 47.34 0.38
N LEU A 787 -14.27 47.44 -0.74
CA LEU A 787 -13.73 48.05 -1.96
C LEU A 787 -13.85 49.58 -1.86
N ASP A 788 -12.74 50.29 -2.03
CA ASP A 788 -12.77 51.75 -2.13
C ASP A 788 -13.14 52.15 -3.55
N LYS A 789 -13.96 53.19 -3.70
CA LYS A 789 -14.17 53.80 -5.01
C LYS A 789 -12.86 54.37 -5.54
N VAL A 790 -12.44 54.00 -6.74
CA VAL A 790 -11.36 54.71 -7.44
C VAL A 790 -11.83 56.16 -7.61
N LYS A 791 -11.03 57.10 -7.10
CA LYS A 791 -11.35 58.53 -7.14
C LYS A 791 -11.17 59.14 -8.51
#